data_AF-A0A2A2GA18-F1
#
_entry.id   AF-A0A2A2GA18-F1
#
_cell.length_a   1.000
_cell.length_b   1.000
_cell.length_c   1.000
_cell.angle_alpha   90.00
_cell.angle_beta   90.00
_cell.angle_gamma   90.00
#
_symmetry.space_group_name_H-M   'P 1'
#
loop_
_entity.id
_entity.type
_entity.pdbx_description
1 polymer ?
#
loop_
_entity_poly.entity_id
_entity_poly.type
_entity_poly.pdbx_seq_one_letter_code
_entity_poly.pdbx_strand_id
1 'polypeptide(L)'
;MIETWFKEDIQKAFDESGDRFVVCDPNRLGKYLLKSLPSNWKVYEASSKIEELKAKYKIEKSDKGKKVVVYSTIPADELTFLMEYAQINGYLDLAQLHHYIKKKVHQKIGLNLDLEKDKLLTAAKVSVGEKKDYWLNLSRKGSGEIFDLSTMLVEFLDNPESYVGGMDPEVEEAFLEKVQKAIGQQPMSKPAETVAEETVLYMLNGLANHDIDDLMLNIYRQWIDSTTYRKSFNRYLDHFSQKDITDIWPVHPDHPFDRVDREQLRQIVSNLGDEDFLEEKIPYIKRRAKNQYAHLCGIDWWSSVLGVIDFDYSGIKTINSFEEAKAYYTETFYKLDRSVRNLYAEFLHDEALMQPLQERYTSMVNELLDKWFNYFEGYEEEQTGLFKQLVEKHSESLAIIVGDGITYEIAEDIVESVDHRLKVEKDTMLADLPSVTDNNMSRMYMSDGSWTKEKSKREKFLKEQFSDKRITFVDLEHITLSISDFDVAVCSYKDIDDIGEKMQQKALKYLETIKDTLAEKIVELEKLGFQNIYLVSDHGFVLTGILKESDKIEYNANGDHSKGERYVSLKEKPQESNNLFTIEKSYLEYDHLVVSKNLRSFKTTGVYGFAHGGASPQELIVPCFKFSSGTTVEKLKVEITNKADLDQVEGEYFEIKLRTPKGGQDLFSLERKYRVLIYAGEEEIASSDVISLESGDSAKREFSFDGNKEVHAQVIDDETKEYLDKVKVKKSSSRDLGGLL
;
A
#
# COMPACT_ATOMS: atom_id res chain seq x y z
N MET A 1 -4.69 37.69 -6.51
CA MET A 1 -5.86 38.45 -7.02
C MET A 1 -5.70 39.97 -7.14
N ILE A 2 -5.32 40.72 -6.09
CA ILE A 2 -5.30 42.21 -6.14
C ILE A 2 -4.34 42.74 -7.23
N GLU A 3 -3.25 42.03 -7.44
CA GLU A 3 -2.23 42.22 -8.46
C GLU A 3 -2.77 41.97 -9.87
N THR A 4 -3.68 41.00 -10.01
CA THR A 4 -4.40 40.76 -11.26
C THR A 4 -5.27 41.95 -11.62
N TRP A 5 -6.04 42.48 -10.65
CA TRP A 5 -6.89 43.66 -10.88
C TRP A 5 -6.08 44.92 -11.16
N PHE A 6 -4.95 45.10 -10.47
CA PHE A 6 -4.01 46.18 -10.73
C PHE A 6 -3.43 46.10 -12.15
N LYS A 7 -3.01 44.92 -12.58
CA LYS A 7 -2.52 44.68 -13.94
C LYS A 7 -3.62 44.91 -14.99
N GLU A 8 -4.84 44.45 -14.74
CA GLU A 8 -5.99 44.66 -15.63
C GLU A 8 -6.29 46.15 -15.84
N ASP A 9 -6.23 46.96 -14.78
CA ASP A 9 -6.46 48.41 -14.88
C ASP A 9 -5.41 49.10 -15.77
N ILE A 10 -4.14 48.75 -15.58
CA ILE A 10 -3.05 49.30 -16.39
C ILE A 10 -3.16 48.78 -17.83
N GLN A 11 -3.47 47.50 -18.02
CA GLN A 11 -3.65 46.93 -19.35
C GLN A 11 -4.81 47.59 -20.09
N LYS A 12 -5.94 47.84 -19.41
CA LYS A 12 -7.08 48.56 -19.97
C LYS A 12 -6.68 49.96 -20.42
N ALA A 13 -5.93 50.70 -19.60
CA ALA A 13 -5.42 52.01 -20.00
C ALA A 13 -4.49 51.93 -21.22
N PHE A 14 -3.68 50.88 -21.32
CA PHE A 14 -2.85 50.68 -22.50
C PHE A 14 -3.63 50.35 -23.78
N ASP A 15 -4.75 49.67 -23.66
CA ASP A 15 -5.59 49.30 -24.81
C ASP A 15 -6.48 50.48 -25.25
N GLU A 16 -6.88 51.36 -24.32
CA GLU A 16 -7.80 52.47 -24.59
C GLU A 16 -7.10 53.80 -24.91
N SER A 17 -5.96 54.09 -24.26
CA SER A 17 -5.48 55.46 -24.13
C SER A 17 -4.01 55.68 -24.53
N GLY A 18 -3.20 54.63 -24.77
CA GLY A 18 -1.83 54.75 -25.33
C GLY A 18 -0.80 53.84 -24.67
N ASP A 19 0.51 54.06 -24.86
CA ASP A 19 1.58 53.17 -24.35
C ASP A 19 2.26 53.67 -23.07
N ARG A 20 1.67 54.66 -22.39
CA ARG A 20 2.16 55.28 -21.14
C ARG A 20 1.09 55.22 -20.07
N PHE A 21 1.46 54.93 -18.83
CA PHE A 21 0.51 54.98 -17.72
C PHE A 21 1.21 55.42 -16.43
N VAL A 22 0.58 56.30 -15.66
CA VAL A 22 1.15 56.83 -14.41
C VAL A 22 0.43 56.22 -13.20
N VAL A 23 1.17 55.69 -12.24
CA VAL A 23 0.65 55.22 -10.95
C VAL A 23 1.14 56.17 -9.87
N CYS A 24 0.25 56.90 -9.22
CA CYS A 24 0.57 57.82 -8.14
C CYS A 24 0.34 57.12 -6.80
N ASP A 25 1.40 56.86 -6.04
CA ASP A 25 1.36 56.25 -4.72
C ASP A 25 2.26 57.02 -3.73
N PRO A 26 1.76 58.15 -3.19
CA PRO A 26 2.53 59.00 -2.28
C PRO A 26 3.01 58.27 -1.02
N ASN A 27 2.21 57.31 -0.53
CA ASN A 27 2.46 56.56 0.70
C ASN A 27 3.25 55.28 0.47
N ARG A 28 3.53 54.92 -0.78
CA ARG A 28 4.23 53.70 -1.20
C ARG A 28 3.55 52.38 -0.81
N LEU A 29 2.25 52.43 -0.49
CA LEU A 29 1.51 51.26 0.01
C LEU A 29 1.27 50.20 -1.08
N GLY A 30 1.21 50.59 -2.34
CA GLY A 30 0.98 49.74 -3.51
C GLY A 30 2.26 49.33 -4.24
N LYS A 31 3.45 49.71 -3.76
CA LYS A 31 4.73 49.41 -4.42
C LYS A 31 4.92 47.92 -4.71
N TYR A 32 4.46 47.04 -3.82
CA TYR A 32 4.58 45.58 -3.96
C TYR A 32 3.90 45.04 -5.24
N LEU A 33 2.85 45.72 -5.72
CA LEU A 33 2.11 45.32 -6.92
C LEU A 33 2.95 45.44 -8.20
N LEU A 34 4.01 46.27 -8.20
CA LEU A 34 4.90 46.43 -9.35
C LEU A 34 5.62 45.13 -9.72
N LYS A 35 5.89 44.25 -8.74
CA LYS A 35 6.54 42.94 -8.97
C LYS A 35 5.69 42.00 -9.84
N SER A 36 4.37 42.20 -9.89
CA SER A 36 3.44 41.38 -10.66
C SER A 36 3.30 41.80 -12.13
N LEU A 37 3.90 42.93 -12.51
CA LEU A 37 3.76 43.46 -13.86
C LEU A 37 4.52 42.60 -14.87
N PRO A 38 3.99 42.43 -16.10
CA PRO A 38 4.67 41.70 -17.16
C PRO A 38 6.08 42.22 -17.45
N SER A 39 7.04 41.32 -17.69
CA SER A 39 8.44 41.67 -17.98
C SER A 39 8.63 42.50 -19.25
N ASN A 40 7.66 42.48 -20.16
CA ASN A 40 7.64 43.30 -21.38
C ASN A 40 7.17 44.75 -21.12
N TRP A 41 6.70 45.09 -19.92
CA TRP A 41 6.38 46.46 -19.54
C TRP A 41 7.58 47.10 -18.85
N LYS A 42 7.93 48.32 -19.28
CA LYS A 42 9.03 49.07 -18.66
C LYS A 42 8.50 49.89 -17.49
N VAL A 43 9.10 49.70 -16.33
CA VAL A 43 8.73 50.44 -15.10
C VAL A 43 9.79 51.48 -14.80
N TYR A 44 9.37 52.74 -14.62
CA TYR A 44 10.21 53.84 -14.15
C TYR A 44 9.69 54.33 -12.81
N GLU A 45 10.58 54.58 -11.84
CA GLU A 45 10.23 55.20 -10.57
C GLU A 45 10.55 56.71 -10.58
N ALA A 46 9.67 57.54 -10.02
CA ALA A 46 9.87 58.97 -9.88
C ALA A 46 9.34 59.52 -8.54
N SER A 47 10.26 59.95 -7.67
CA SER A 47 9.95 60.47 -6.33
C SER A 47 10.19 61.97 -6.16
N SER A 48 10.69 62.66 -7.19
CA SER A 48 10.88 64.11 -7.21
C SER A 48 10.69 64.69 -8.61
N LYS A 49 10.53 66.03 -8.72
CA LYS A 49 10.42 66.73 -10.02
C LYS A 49 11.61 66.46 -10.96
N ILE A 50 12.82 66.31 -10.40
CA ILE A 50 14.01 65.97 -11.18
C ILE A 50 13.92 64.53 -11.71
N GLU A 51 13.39 63.61 -10.91
CA GLU A 51 13.21 62.22 -11.34
C GLU A 51 12.07 62.07 -12.35
N GLU A 52 10.99 62.85 -12.24
CA GLU A 52 9.97 62.94 -13.28
C GLU A 52 10.59 63.33 -14.63
N LEU A 53 11.39 64.40 -14.65
CA LEU A 53 12.07 64.88 -15.87
C LEU A 53 13.02 63.81 -16.42
N LYS A 54 13.79 63.13 -15.55
CA LYS A 54 14.69 62.04 -15.94
C LYS A 54 13.93 60.84 -16.51
N ALA A 55 12.82 60.45 -15.87
CA ALA A 55 11.97 59.36 -16.33
C ALA A 55 11.40 59.70 -17.70
N LYS A 56 10.79 60.88 -17.86
CA LYS A 56 10.26 61.37 -19.14
C LYS A 56 11.31 61.38 -20.24
N TYR A 57 12.48 61.94 -19.98
CA TYR A 57 13.59 61.97 -20.94
C TYR A 57 14.01 60.56 -21.38
N LYS A 58 14.16 59.61 -20.45
CA LYS A 58 14.53 58.22 -20.76
C LYS A 58 13.46 57.51 -21.58
N ILE A 59 12.19 57.68 -21.20
CA ILE A 59 11.04 57.09 -21.89
C ILE A 59 10.96 57.57 -23.34
N GLU A 60 11.09 58.88 -23.56
CA GLU A 60 11.01 59.47 -24.90
C GLU A 60 12.23 59.14 -25.77
N LYS A 61 13.40 58.94 -25.17
CA LYS A 61 14.63 58.66 -25.92
C LYS A 61 14.78 57.18 -26.28
N SER A 62 14.47 56.27 -25.37
CA SER A 62 14.91 54.87 -25.45
C SER A 62 13.77 53.85 -25.51
N ASP A 63 12.54 54.22 -25.15
CA ASP A 63 11.41 53.29 -25.03
C ASP A 63 10.17 53.73 -25.83
N LYS A 64 10.39 54.40 -26.97
CA LYS A 64 9.31 54.72 -27.93
C LYS A 64 8.61 53.44 -28.40
N GLY A 65 7.27 53.41 -28.31
CA GLY A 65 6.44 52.30 -28.76
C GLY A 65 6.39 51.07 -27.82
N LYS A 66 7.06 51.13 -26.66
CA LYS A 66 6.95 50.08 -25.62
C LYS A 66 5.89 50.47 -24.60
N LYS A 67 5.22 49.51 -23.97
CA LYS A 67 4.35 49.79 -22.81
C LYS A 67 5.18 50.22 -21.61
N VAL A 68 4.93 51.41 -21.10
CA VAL A 68 5.68 52.02 -19.99
C VAL A 68 4.74 52.38 -18.84
N VAL A 69 5.05 51.91 -17.64
CA VAL A 69 4.42 52.30 -16.39
C VAL A 69 5.38 53.22 -15.63
N VAL A 70 4.90 54.39 -15.21
CA VAL A 70 5.67 55.29 -14.34
C VAL A 70 5.05 55.26 -12.94
N TYR A 71 5.77 54.67 -12.00
CA TYR A 71 5.40 54.65 -10.59
C TYR A 71 5.95 55.90 -9.91
N SER A 72 5.07 56.78 -9.45
CA SER A 72 5.44 58.03 -8.81
C SER A 72 4.98 58.10 -7.37
N THR A 73 5.83 58.60 -6.48
CA THR A 73 5.46 58.92 -5.09
C THR A 73 5.00 60.36 -4.93
N ILE A 74 4.73 61.06 -6.04
CA ILE A 74 4.21 62.43 -6.06
C ILE A 74 2.69 62.35 -6.24
N PRO A 75 1.90 63.10 -5.46
CA PRO A 75 0.45 63.20 -5.66
C PRO A 75 0.09 63.60 -7.09
N ALA A 76 -1.04 63.08 -7.60
CA ALA A 76 -1.43 63.28 -8.99
C ALA A 76 -1.61 64.76 -9.37
N ASP A 77 -2.08 65.58 -8.43
CA ASP A 77 -2.27 67.03 -8.56
C ASP A 77 -0.98 67.85 -8.47
N GLU A 78 0.12 67.23 -8.01
CA GLU A 78 1.44 67.85 -7.90
C GLU A 78 2.43 67.42 -8.99
N LEU A 79 2.05 66.49 -9.86
CA LEU A 79 2.88 66.07 -11.01
C LEU A 79 3.21 67.27 -11.90
N THR A 80 4.45 67.32 -12.40
CA THR A 80 4.88 68.41 -13.30
C THR A 80 5.16 67.93 -14.71
N PHE A 81 6.15 67.06 -14.90
CA PHE A 81 6.59 66.65 -16.23
C PHE A 81 5.81 65.42 -16.71
N LEU A 82 5.38 64.56 -15.78
CA LEU A 82 4.56 63.38 -16.05
C LEU A 82 3.05 63.68 -16.11
N MET A 83 2.61 64.88 -15.72
CA MET A 83 1.21 65.30 -15.77
C MET A 83 0.61 65.12 -17.18
N GLU A 84 1.39 65.40 -18.21
CA GLU A 84 0.97 65.17 -19.61
C GLU A 84 0.59 63.70 -19.86
N TYR A 85 1.40 62.74 -19.40
CA TYR A 85 1.07 61.31 -19.53
C TYR A 85 -0.16 60.94 -18.71
N ALA A 86 -0.28 61.46 -17.48
CA ALA A 86 -1.43 61.21 -16.62
C ALA A 86 -2.75 61.73 -17.23
N GLN A 87 -2.72 62.89 -17.90
CA GLN A 87 -3.89 63.50 -18.53
C GLN A 87 -4.26 62.87 -19.88
N ILE A 88 -3.26 62.50 -20.70
CA ILE A 88 -3.51 61.94 -22.04
C ILE A 88 -3.84 60.45 -21.96
N ASN A 89 -3.07 59.69 -21.18
CA ASN A 89 -3.16 58.23 -21.17
C ASN A 89 -3.84 57.66 -19.92
N GLY A 90 -4.12 58.51 -18.94
CA GLY A 90 -4.72 58.13 -17.67
C GLY A 90 -3.69 57.87 -16.57
N TYR A 91 -4.18 57.89 -15.33
CA TYR A 91 -3.40 57.55 -14.16
C TYR A 91 -4.22 56.75 -13.14
N LEU A 92 -3.53 56.02 -12.27
CA LEU A 92 -4.10 55.34 -11.13
C LEU A 92 -3.63 56.00 -9.83
N ASP A 93 -4.58 56.50 -9.05
CA ASP A 93 -4.32 57.08 -7.73
C ASP A 93 -4.43 56.02 -6.62
N LEU A 94 -3.32 55.77 -5.94
CA LEU A 94 -3.18 54.87 -4.81
C LEU A 94 -2.95 55.61 -3.49
N ALA A 95 -3.12 56.95 -3.44
CA ALA A 95 -3.01 57.72 -2.20
C ALA A 95 -3.90 57.16 -1.08
N GLN A 96 -5.07 56.63 -1.43
CA GLN A 96 -5.97 55.89 -0.54
C GLN A 96 -6.12 54.43 -1.00
N LEU A 97 -5.04 53.64 -0.94
CA LEU A 97 -5.02 52.24 -1.40
C LEU A 97 -6.18 51.39 -0.85
N HIS A 98 -6.57 51.58 0.40
CA HIS A 98 -7.69 50.85 1.01
C HIS A 98 -9.04 51.11 0.30
N HIS A 99 -9.27 52.33 -0.21
CA HIS A 99 -10.45 52.62 -1.03
C HIS A 99 -10.36 51.92 -2.39
N TYR A 100 -9.18 51.89 -3.00
CA TYR A 100 -8.94 51.14 -4.23
C TYR A 100 -9.27 49.65 -4.03
N ILE A 101 -8.77 49.03 -2.96
CA ILE A 101 -9.06 47.62 -2.63
C ILE A 101 -10.56 47.39 -2.45
N LYS A 102 -11.25 48.18 -1.61
CA LYS A 102 -12.72 48.06 -1.40
C LYS A 102 -13.48 48.16 -2.72
N LYS A 103 -13.12 49.14 -3.55
CA LYS A 103 -13.73 49.35 -4.86
C LYS A 103 -13.54 48.13 -5.76
N LYS A 104 -12.34 47.54 -5.81
CA LYS A 104 -12.07 46.37 -6.64
C LYS A 104 -12.78 45.12 -6.18
N VAL A 105 -12.79 44.85 -4.88
CA VAL A 105 -13.52 43.71 -4.32
C VAL A 105 -15.02 43.84 -4.60
N HIS A 106 -15.59 45.03 -4.44
CA HIS A 106 -16.99 45.29 -4.80
C HIS A 106 -17.25 45.08 -6.31
N GLN A 107 -16.43 45.66 -7.18
CA GLN A 107 -16.63 45.57 -8.63
C GLN A 107 -16.44 44.15 -9.20
N LYS A 108 -15.47 43.39 -8.69
CA LYS A 108 -15.05 42.10 -9.26
C LYS A 108 -15.69 40.89 -8.58
N ILE A 109 -16.07 41.05 -7.31
CA ILE A 109 -16.59 39.95 -6.48
C ILE A 109 -18.03 40.24 -5.98
N GLY A 110 -18.47 41.50 -5.99
CA GLY A 110 -19.81 41.87 -5.53
C GLY A 110 -19.94 41.96 -4.00
N LEU A 111 -18.82 42.12 -3.30
CA LEU A 111 -18.76 42.12 -1.83
C LEU A 111 -18.38 43.48 -1.27
N ASN A 112 -18.93 43.81 -0.10
CA ASN A 112 -18.51 44.95 0.70
C ASN A 112 -17.67 44.45 1.88
N LEU A 113 -16.41 44.89 1.95
CA LEU A 113 -15.51 44.51 3.04
C LEU A 113 -15.66 45.49 4.20
N ASP A 114 -16.06 44.96 5.36
CA ASP A 114 -16.05 45.67 6.63
C ASP A 114 -14.81 45.28 7.44
N LEU A 115 -13.67 45.83 7.04
CA LEU A 115 -12.37 45.66 7.68
C LEU A 115 -11.77 47.03 8.01
N GLU A 116 -11.07 47.10 9.15
CA GLU A 116 -10.21 48.22 9.51
C GLU A 116 -9.12 48.42 8.46
N LYS A 117 -8.65 49.67 8.33
CA LYS A 117 -7.71 50.07 7.27
C LYS A 117 -6.47 49.18 7.23
N ASP A 118 -5.82 48.96 8.37
CA ASP A 118 -4.54 48.23 8.41
C ASP A 118 -4.74 46.74 8.06
N LYS A 119 -5.78 46.11 8.61
CA LYS A 119 -6.17 44.73 8.29
C LYS A 119 -6.49 44.54 6.80
N LEU A 120 -7.13 45.54 6.18
CA LEU A 120 -7.44 45.51 4.75
C LEU A 120 -6.19 45.63 3.88
N LEU A 121 -5.19 46.42 4.32
CA LEU A 121 -3.91 46.53 3.64
C LEU A 121 -3.11 45.22 3.74
N THR A 122 -3.06 44.59 4.92
CA THR A 122 -2.46 43.27 5.11
C THR A 122 -3.15 42.22 4.24
N ALA A 123 -4.49 42.16 4.26
CA ALA A 123 -5.26 41.22 3.43
C ALA A 123 -4.99 41.39 1.93
N ALA A 124 -4.81 42.63 1.45
CA ALA A 124 -4.45 42.87 0.06
C ALA A 124 -3.07 42.30 -0.27
N LYS A 125 -2.06 42.49 0.58
CA LYS A 125 -0.73 41.92 0.39
C LYS A 125 -0.77 40.38 0.40
N VAL A 126 -1.50 39.76 1.33
CA VAL A 126 -1.68 38.29 1.38
C VAL A 126 -2.41 37.77 0.14
N SER A 127 -3.34 38.54 -0.42
CA SER A 127 -4.09 38.11 -1.60
C SER A 127 -3.27 38.00 -2.89
N VAL A 128 -1.97 38.30 -2.87
CA VAL A 128 -1.09 38.19 -4.05
C VAL A 128 -0.86 36.71 -4.37
N GLY A 129 -1.17 36.28 -5.59
CA GLY A 129 -1.12 34.86 -5.98
C GLY A 129 -2.38 34.07 -5.59
N GLU A 130 -3.17 34.56 -4.64
CA GLU A 130 -4.43 33.94 -4.21
C GLU A 130 -5.54 34.00 -5.27
N LYS A 131 -6.55 33.14 -5.09
CA LYS A 131 -7.75 33.03 -5.94
C LYS A 131 -8.92 33.89 -5.41
N LYS A 132 -10.01 33.93 -6.18
CA LYS A 132 -11.25 34.66 -5.82
C LYS A 132 -11.83 34.20 -4.47
N ASP A 133 -11.66 32.93 -4.13
CA ASP A 133 -12.21 32.33 -2.91
C ASP A 133 -11.62 32.94 -1.62
N TYR A 134 -10.37 33.40 -1.65
CA TYR A 134 -9.75 34.12 -0.53
C TYR A 134 -10.59 35.32 -0.09
N TRP A 135 -10.94 36.20 -1.02
CA TRP A 135 -11.74 37.39 -0.75
C TRP A 135 -13.19 37.07 -0.37
N LEU A 136 -13.76 35.96 -0.89
CA LEU A 136 -15.08 35.46 -0.50
C LEU A 136 -15.09 35.01 0.97
N ASN A 137 -14.07 34.25 1.39
CA ASN A 137 -13.92 33.77 2.75
C ASN A 137 -13.67 34.93 3.73
N LEU A 138 -12.77 35.84 3.37
CA LEU A 138 -12.46 37.04 4.15
C LEU A 138 -13.70 37.91 4.39
N SER A 139 -14.56 38.07 3.37
CA SER A 139 -15.81 38.84 3.51
C SER A 139 -16.86 38.15 4.39
N ARG A 140 -16.88 36.81 4.44
CA ARG A 140 -17.89 36.04 5.19
C ARG A 140 -17.52 35.87 6.66
N LYS A 141 -16.25 35.64 6.95
CA LYS A 141 -15.75 35.27 8.29
C LYS A 141 -14.88 36.37 8.93
N GLY A 142 -14.64 37.49 8.22
CA GLY A 142 -13.95 38.66 8.74
C GLY A 142 -12.43 38.51 8.82
N SER A 143 -11.77 39.37 9.61
CA SER A 143 -10.30 39.46 9.66
C SER A 143 -9.57 38.21 10.16
N GLY A 144 -10.29 37.23 10.69
CA GLY A 144 -9.72 35.95 11.12
C GLY A 144 -9.14 35.13 9.97
N GLU A 145 -9.67 35.29 8.76
CA GLU A 145 -9.25 34.57 7.54
C GLU A 145 -8.17 35.28 6.74
N ILE A 146 -7.56 36.35 7.28
CA ILE A 146 -6.42 36.98 6.60
C ILE A 146 -5.31 35.93 6.42
N PHE A 147 -5.12 35.12 7.46
CA PHE A 147 -4.26 33.94 7.44
C PHE A 147 -5.12 32.73 7.80
N ASP A 148 -5.37 31.86 6.82
CA ASP A 148 -6.00 30.57 7.08
C ASP A 148 -4.95 29.60 7.62
N LEU A 149 -4.78 29.60 8.95
CA LEU A 149 -3.81 28.74 9.60
C LEU A 149 -4.06 27.26 9.31
N SER A 150 -5.30 26.85 9.03
CA SER A 150 -5.64 25.46 8.75
C SER A 150 -5.03 24.93 7.46
N THR A 151 -4.64 25.81 6.53
CA THR A 151 -3.98 25.47 5.27
C THR A 151 -2.53 25.93 5.24
N MET A 152 -2.20 27.01 5.95
CA MET A 152 -0.88 27.65 5.89
C MET A 152 0.15 27.02 6.85
N LEU A 153 -0.30 26.46 7.98
CA LEU A 153 0.63 26.03 9.03
C LEU A 153 1.52 24.87 8.60
N VAL A 154 1.02 23.88 7.87
CA VAL A 154 1.85 22.72 7.48
C VAL A 154 3.03 23.13 6.60
N GLU A 155 2.80 24.00 5.61
CA GLU A 155 3.87 24.53 4.74
C GLU A 155 4.87 25.39 5.51
N PHE A 156 4.37 26.23 6.43
CA PHE A 156 5.21 27.01 7.31
C PHE A 156 6.09 26.13 8.20
N LEU A 157 5.51 25.11 8.83
CA LEU A 157 6.23 24.22 9.74
C LEU A 157 7.23 23.32 9.00
N ASP A 158 7.02 23.03 7.71
CA ASP A 158 7.97 22.25 6.92
C ASP A 158 9.31 22.99 6.70
N ASN A 159 9.22 24.29 6.37
CA ASN A 159 10.39 25.14 6.13
C ASN A 159 10.10 26.61 6.48
N PRO A 160 10.21 26.99 7.77
CA PRO A 160 9.77 28.29 8.25
C PRO A 160 10.42 29.47 7.55
N GLU A 161 11.75 29.45 7.44
CA GLU A 161 12.55 30.53 6.85
C GLU A 161 12.29 30.70 5.35
N SER A 162 12.22 29.60 4.60
CA SER A 162 11.90 29.66 3.17
C SER A 162 10.47 30.13 2.92
N TYR A 163 9.53 29.73 3.78
CA TYR A 163 8.12 30.09 3.65
C TYR A 163 7.92 31.59 3.87
N VAL A 164 8.49 32.15 4.94
CA VAL A 164 8.37 33.59 5.22
C VAL A 164 9.25 34.44 4.31
N GLY A 165 10.37 33.91 3.78
CA GLY A 165 11.28 34.66 2.91
C GLY A 165 10.64 35.17 1.60
N GLY A 166 9.50 34.62 1.20
CA GLY A 166 8.69 35.10 0.08
C GLY A 166 7.71 36.23 0.43
N MET A 167 7.49 36.49 1.71
CA MET A 167 6.49 37.43 2.22
C MET A 167 7.02 38.87 2.25
N ASP A 168 6.08 39.82 2.26
CA ASP A 168 6.40 41.21 2.61
C ASP A 168 6.66 41.30 4.12
N PRO A 169 7.63 42.10 4.62
CA PRO A 169 7.97 42.13 6.05
C PRO A 169 6.80 42.41 6.99
N GLU A 170 5.85 43.27 6.58
CA GLU A 170 4.65 43.55 7.40
C GLU A 170 3.67 42.36 7.42
N VAL A 171 3.66 41.54 6.36
CA VAL A 171 2.84 40.33 6.28
C VAL A 171 3.46 39.20 7.08
N GLU A 172 4.78 39.05 7.01
CA GLU A 172 5.55 38.12 7.82
C GLU A 172 5.31 38.37 9.31
N GLU A 173 5.49 39.61 9.76
CA GLU A 173 5.26 39.98 11.17
C GLU A 173 3.83 39.65 11.60
N ALA A 174 2.82 40.05 10.82
CA ALA A 174 1.42 39.79 11.12
C ALA A 174 1.07 38.28 11.11
N PHE A 175 1.71 37.49 10.24
CA PHE A 175 1.54 36.04 10.19
C PHE A 175 2.13 35.39 11.45
N LEU A 176 3.38 35.71 11.80
CA LEU A 176 4.05 35.16 12.98
C LEU A 176 3.33 35.56 14.27
N GLU A 177 2.80 36.79 14.38
CA GLU A 177 1.96 37.18 15.50
C GLU A 177 0.69 36.33 15.59
N LYS A 178 0.08 36.01 14.45
CA LYS A 178 -1.15 35.22 14.39
C LYS A 178 -0.89 33.77 14.81
N VAL A 179 0.24 33.19 14.42
CA VAL A 179 0.68 31.86 14.86
C VAL A 179 0.92 31.86 16.38
N GLN A 180 1.67 32.84 16.91
CA GLN A 180 1.90 32.97 18.36
C GLN A 180 0.59 33.09 19.15
N LYS A 181 -0.36 33.91 18.68
CA LYS A 181 -1.70 34.02 19.29
C LYS A 181 -2.47 32.71 19.27
N ALA A 182 -2.32 31.89 18.22
CA ALA A 182 -3.01 30.60 18.09
C ALA A 182 -2.56 29.60 19.16
N ILE A 183 -1.28 29.66 19.57
CA ILE A 183 -0.73 28.85 20.66
C ILE A 183 -0.79 29.56 22.04
N GLY A 184 -1.64 30.58 22.17
CA GLY A 184 -1.89 31.29 23.43
C GLY A 184 -0.74 32.20 23.91
N GLN A 185 0.27 32.45 23.09
CA GLN A 185 1.37 33.34 23.44
C GLN A 185 1.04 34.81 23.22
N GLN A 186 1.70 35.69 23.99
CA GLN A 186 1.73 37.11 23.70
C GLN A 186 2.70 37.35 22.52
N PRO A 187 2.28 38.07 21.46
CA PRO A 187 3.11 38.28 20.28
C PRO A 187 4.40 39.02 20.60
N MET A 188 5.52 38.46 20.16
CA MET A 188 6.83 39.10 20.23
C MET A 188 7.57 38.89 18.91
N SER A 189 8.49 39.80 18.59
CA SER A 189 9.39 39.65 17.46
C SER A 189 10.36 38.49 17.72
N LYS A 190 10.19 37.38 17.02
CA LYS A 190 11.03 36.18 17.10
C LYS A 190 11.32 35.67 15.67
N PRO A 191 12.44 34.96 15.45
CA PRO A 191 12.69 34.26 14.18
C PRO A 191 11.57 33.27 13.84
N ALA A 192 11.32 33.08 12.55
CA ALA A 192 10.29 32.16 12.05
C ALA A 192 10.52 30.72 12.54
N GLU A 193 11.78 30.27 12.54
CA GLU A 193 12.15 28.95 13.06
C GLU A 193 11.77 28.77 14.53
N THR A 194 12.00 29.76 15.39
CA THR A 194 11.62 29.72 16.82
C THR A 194 10.10 29.65 17.00
N VAL A 195 9.34 30.41 16.22
CA VAL A 195 7.87 30.37 16.27
C VAL A 195 7.36 28.99 15.84
N ALA A 196 7.96 28.40 14.81
CA ALA A 196 7.62 27.04 14.37
C ALA A 196 7.93 26.01 15.46
N GLU A 197 9.12 26.02 16.05
CA GLU A 197 9.50 25.12 17.15
C GLU A 197 8.54 25.20 18.33
N GLU A 198 8.20 26.41 18.79
CA GLU A 198 7.25 26.62 19.88
C GLU A 198 5.83 26.15 19.51
N THR A 199 5.44 26.30 18.25
CA THR A 199 4.14 25.82 17.74
C THR A 199 4.08 24.30 17.75
N VAL A 200 5.12 23.63 17.26
CA VAL A 200 5.19 22.16 17.29
C VAL A 200 5.25 21.64 18.72
N LEU A 201 6.01 22.30 19.59
CA LEU A 201 6.07 21.95 21.01
C LEU A 201 4.69 22.06 21.68
N TYR A 202 3.95 23.14 21.41
CA TYR A 202 2.57 23.30 21.88
C TYR A 202 1.66 22.16 21.39
N MET A 203 1.72 21.83 20.11
CA MET A 203 0.94 20.75 19.51
C MET A 203 1.28 19.37 20.10
N LEU A 204 2.57 19.03 20.24
CA LEU A 204 2.99 17.75 20.81
C LEU A 204 2.67 17.64 22.30
N ASN A 205 2.81 18.72 23.07
CA ASN A 205 2.35 18.74 24.46
C ASN A 205 0.82 18.59 24.54
N GLY A 206 0.09 19.21 23.61
CA GLY A 206 -1.34 19.03 23.40
C GLY A 206 -1.75 17.56 23.31
N LEU A 207 -1.04 16.81 22.47
CA LEU A 207 -1.25 15.37 22.30
C LEU A 207 -0.86 14.59 23.55
N ALA A 208 0.26 14.95 24.19
CA ALA A 208 0.77 14.28 25.38
C ALA A 208 -0.18 14.40 26.58
N ASN A 209 -0.82 15.55 26.78
CA ASN A 209 -1.71 15.80 27.92
C ASN A 209 -3.20 15.63 27.58
N HIS A 210 -3.53 15.27 26.33
CA HIS A 210 -4.90 15.17 25.84
C HIS A 210 -5.69 16.47 26.01
N ASP A 211 -5.03 17.60 25.72
CA ASP A 211 -5.58 18.96 25.79
C ASP A 211 -5.36 19.76 24.49
N ILE A 212 -5.04 19.06 23.38
CA ILE A 212 -4.91 19.65 22.04
C ILE A 212 -6.22 20.24 21.54
N ASP A 213 -6.15 21.43 20.93
CA ASP A 213 -7.30 22.08 20.28
C ASP A 213 -7.54 21.57 18.84
N ASP A 214 -8.74 21.83 18.32
CA ASP A 214 -9.18 21.34 17.00
C ASP A 214 -8.29 21.81 15.84
N LEU A 215 -7.74 23.04 15.91
CA LEU A 215 -6.88 23.56 14.86
C LEU A 215 -5.57 22.78 14.85
N MET A 216 -4.89 22.68 16.00
CA MET A 216 -3.61 21.97 16.11
C MET A 216 -3.77 20.48 15.81
N LEU A 217 -4.88 19.86 16.23
CA LEU A 217 -5.16 18.47 15.91
C LEU A 217 -5.35 18.27 14.40
N ASN A 218 -6.07 19.16 13.72
CA ASN A 218 -6.22 19.11 12.27
C ASN A 218 -4.87 19.28 11.55
N ILE A 219 -4.04 20.23 11.99
CA ILE A 219 -2.69 20.42 11.43
C ILE A 219 -1.83 19.17 11.62
N TYR A 220 -1.80 18.60 12.82
CA TYR A 220 -1.09 17.35 13.09
C TYR A 220 -1.53 16.25 12.12
N ARG A 221 -2.84 16.03 12.00
CA ARG A 221 -3.42 14.97 11.15
C ARG A 221 -3.09 15.16 9.68
N GLN A 222 -3.17 16.38 9.16
CA GLN A 222 -2.76 16.69 7.78
C GLN A 222 -1.26 16.48 7.57
N TRP A 223 -0.45 16.86 8.55
CA TRP A 223 1.01 16.79 8.44
C TRP A 223 1.51 15.35 8.45
N ILE A 224 0.99 14.52 9.36
CA ILE A 224 1.38 13.11 9.43
C ILE A 224 0.85 12.32 8.22
N ASP A 225 -0.33 12.62 7.69
CA ASP A 225 -0.86 11.93 6.50
C ASP A 225 -0.19 12.38 5.19
N SER A 226 0.54 13.49 5.20
CA SER A 226 1.17 14.04 4.00
C SER A 226 2.43 13.28 3.57
N THR A 227 2.45 12.78 2.33
CA THR A 227 3.66 12.24 1.69
C THR A 227 4.75 13.29 1.49
N THR A 228 4.35 14.56 1.35
CA THR A 228 5.27 15.69 1.11
C THR A 228 5.92 16.15 2.41
N TYR A 229 5.13 16.33 3.47
CA TYR A 229 5.56 17.02 4.69
C TYR A 229 5.89 16.08 5.87
N ARG A 230 5.57 14.78 5.83
CA ARG A 230 5.86 13.85 6.95
C ARG A 230 7.33 13.84 7.38
N LYS A 231 8.27 14.07 6.45
CA LYS A 231 9.71 14.10 6.78
C LYS A 231 10.09 15.25 7.71
N SER A 232 9.50 16.43 7.56
CA SER A 232 9.76 17.55 8.47
C SER A 232 9.10 17.32 9.83
N PHE A 233 7.90 16.74 9.86
CA PHE A 233 7.26 16.34 11.12
C PHE A 233 8.16 15.42 11.96
N ASN A 234 8.69 14.36 11.36
CA ASN A 234 9.57 13.41 12.05
C ASN A 234 10.82 14.10 12.64
N ARG A 235 11.37 15.10 11.94
CA ARG A 235 12.51 15.89 12.44
C ARG A 235 12.17 16.59 13.74
N TYR A 236 10.99 17.20 13.87
CA TYR A 236 10.57 17.82 15.11
C TYR A 236 10.31 16.78 16.21
N LEU A 237 9.66 15.68 15.86
CA LEU A 237 9.36 14.59 16.79
C LEU A 237 10.64 14.00 17.41
N ASP A 238 11.71 13.85 16.62
CA ASP A 238 13.01 13.35 17.10
C ASP A 238 13.65 14.25 18.18
N HIS A 239 13.36 15.55 18.15
CA HIS A 239 13.85 16.51 19.15
C HIS A 239 12.92 16.66 20.37
N PHE A 240 11.70 16.12 20.29
CA PHE A 240 10.74 16.22 21.37
C PHE A 240 11.05 15.22 22.50
N SER A 241 11.19 15.74 23.72
CA SER A 241 11.49 14.93 24.90
C SER A 241 10.27 14.15 25.38
N GLN A 242 10.08 12.93 24.87
CA GLN A 242 9.05 12.02 25.38
C GLN A 242 9.28 11.62 26.86
N LYS A 243 10.45 11.94 27.47
CA LYS A 243 10.79 11.70 28.90
C LYS A 243 9.95 12.48 29.86
N ASP A 244 9.38 13.57 29.41
CA ASP A 244 8.57 14.43 30.27
C ASP A 244 7.11 13.96 30.34
N ILE A 245 6.70 12.99 29.50
CA ILE A 245 5.41 12.29 29.60
C ILE A 245 5.50 11.27 30.74
N THR A 246 4.93 11.62 31.89
CA THR A 246 4.92 10.79 33.10
C THR A 246 3.68 9.91 33.21
N ASP A 247 2.51 10.44 32.87
CA ASP A 247 1.27 9.66 32.78
C ASP A 247 1.00 9.25 31.34
N ILE A 248 1.17 7.96 31.07
CA ILE A 248 1.16 7.41 29.71
C ILE A 248 -0.24 7.01 29.22
N TRP A 249 -1.22 6.88 30.12
CA TRP A 249 -2.58 6.45 29.75
C TRP A 249 -3.53 7.58 29.31
N PRO A 250 -3.52 8.78 29.90
CA PRO A 250 -4.37 9.89 29.47
C PRO A 250 -3.75 10.68 28.31
N VAL A 251 -3.04 10.00 27.40
CA VAL A 251 -2.48 10.59 26.18
C VAL A 251 -3.56 10.58 25.08
N HIS A 252 -3.56 11.58 24.19
CA HIS A 252 -4.52 11.64 23.10
C HIS A 252 -4.35 10.43 22.15
N PRO A 253 -5.41 9.69 21.76
CA PRO A 253 -5.28 8.43 20.99
C PRO A 253 -4.51 8.51 19.67
N ASP A 254 -4.46 9.70 19.06
CA ASP A 254 -3.75 9.93 17.79
C ASP A 254 -2.26 10.20 17.98
N HIS A 255 -1.70 10.11 19.20
CA HIS A 255 -0.33 10.51 19.46
C HIS A 255 0.73 9.75 18.62
N PRO A 256 1.88 10.37 18.32
CA PRO A 256 2.98 9.75 17.57
C PRO A 256 4.06 9.11 18.46
N PHE A 257 3.88 9.08 19.77
CA PHE A 257 4.93 8.74 20.74
C PHE A 257 5.16 7.22 20.91
N ASP A 258 6.05 6.61 20.11
CA ASP A 258 6.42 5.19 20.23
C ASP A 258 6.81 4.77 21.67
N ARG A 259 7.49 5.64 22.43
CA ARG A 259 7.84 5.29 23.81
C ARG A 259 6.62 5.11 24.71
N VAL A 260 5.59 5.94 24.50
CA VAL A 260 4.34 5.83 25.26
C VAL A 260 3.67 4.50 24.98
N ASP A 261 3.55 4.11 23.70
CA ASP A 261 3.00 2.81 23.30
C ASP A 261 3.80 1.65 23.92
N ARG A 262 5.14 1.70 23.85
CA ARG A 262 6.00 0.66 24.45
C ARG A 262 5.87 0.59 25.97
N GLU A 263 5.76 1.72 26.67
CA GLU A 263 5.59 1.73 28.12
C GLU A 263 4.19 1.26 28.54
N GLN A 264 3.16 1.61 27.79
CA GLN A 264 1.81 1.06 27.99
C GLN A 264 1.85 -0.46 27.84
N LEU A 265 2.52 -0.98 26.81
CA LEU A 265 2.71 -2.42 26.63
C LEU A 265 3.48 -3.04 27.81
N ARG A 266 4.54 -2.40 28.32
CA ARG A 266 5.26 -2.86 29.53
C ARG A 266 4.33 -3.00 30.73
N GLN A 267 3.42 -2.05 30.94
CA GLN A 267 2.43 -2.14 32.01
C GLN A 267 1.42 -3.27 31.76
N ILE A 268 0.99 -3.48 30.51
CA ILE A 268 0.10 -4.60 30.16
C ILE A 268 0.77 -5.94 30.45
N VAL A 269 1.98 -6.17 29.95
CA VAL A 269 2.67 -7.46 30.12
C VAL A 269 2.99 -7.76 31.59
N SER A 270 3.25 -6.72 32.39
CA SER A 270 3.50 -6.86 33.83
C SER A 270 2.24 -7.18 34.64
N ASN A 271 1.05 -6.95 34.09
CA ASN A 271 -0.24 -7.12 34.76
C ASN A 271 -1.18 -8.10 34.01
N LEU A 272 -0.64 -9.04 33.23
CA LEU A 272 -1.46 -10.02 32.48
C LEU A 272 -2.33 -10.93 33.37
N GLY A 273 -1.99 -11.05 34.65
CA GLY A 273 -2.76 -11.81 35.64
C GLY A 273 -3.77 -10.98 36.45
N ASP A 274 -3.87 -9.68 36.19
CA ASP A 274 -4.81 -8.77 36.86
C ASP A 274 -5.99 -8.48 35.92
N GLU A 275 -7.11 -9.17 36.16
CA GLU A 275 -8.32 -9.07 35.32
C GLU A 275 -8.94 -7.66 35.37
N ASP A 276 -8.97 -7.03 36.55
CA ASP A 276 -9.52 -5.68 36.72
C ASP A 276 -8.70 -4.65 35.93
N PHE A 277 -7.37 -4.77 35.98
CA PHE A 277 -6.47 -3.92 35.19
C PHE A 277 -6.68 -4.12 33.68
N LEU A 278 -6.76 -5.36 33.21
CA LEU A 278 -6.99 -5.64 31.79
C LEU A 278 -8.35 -5.13 31.32
N GLU A 279 -9.43 -5.34 32.09
CA GLU A 279 -10.76 -4.83 31.77
C GLU A 279 -10.77 -3.31 31.62
N GLU A 280 -10.04 -2.60 32.49
CA GLU A 280 -9.88 -1.14 32.43
C GLU A 280 -9.11 -0.69 31.17
N LYS A 281 -8.03 -1.39 30.79
CA LYS A 281 -7.11 -0.95 29.73
C LYS A 281 -7.47 -1.43 28.32
N ILE A 282 -8.16 -2.56 28.17
CA ILE A 282 -8.58 -3.11 26.87
C ILE A 282 -9.31 -2.08 25.99
N PRO A 283 -10.23 -1.23 26.50
CA PRO A 283 -10.87 -0.19 25.69
C PRO A 283 -9.88 0.82 25.08
N TYR A 284 -8.78 1.13 25.76
CA TYR A 284 -7.72 2.01 25.23
C TYR A 284 -6.98 1.33 24.10
N ILE A 285 -6.58 0.07 24.30
CA ILE A 285 -5.89 -0.74 23.29
C ILE A 285 -6.77 -0.92 22.06
N LYS A 286 -8.07 -1.21 22.22
CA LYS A 286 -9.03 -1.32 21.11
C LYS A 286 -9.13 -0.04 20.29
N ARG A 287 -9.07 1.14 20.93
CA ARG A 287 -9.03 2.42 20.21
C ARG A 287 -7.71 2.61 19.48
N ARG A 288 -6.58 2.31 20.14
CA ARG A 288 -5.24 2.49 19.57
C ARG A 288 -4.99 1.55 18.39
N ALA A 289 -5.39 0.28 18.50
CA ALA A 289 -5.26 -0.75 17.45
C ALA A 289 -6.07 -0.45 16.17
N LYS A 290 -7.06 0.45 16.22
CA LYS A 290 -7.86 0.88 15.07
C LYS A 290 -7.50 2.29 14.60
N ASN A 291 -6.52 2.92 15.23
CA ASN A 291 -6.21 4.31 15.00
C ASN A 291 -5.34 4.46 13.75
N GLN A 292 -5.87 5.11 12.71
CA GLN A 292 -5.13 5.34 11.46
C GLN A 292 -3.80 6.08 11.67
N TYR A 293 -3.71 7.00 12.62
CA TYR A 293 -2.49 7.76 12.89
C TYR A 293 -1.43 6.92 13.62
N ALA A 294 -1.85 5.95 14.44
CA ALA A 294 -0.95 4.93 14.99
C ALA A 294 -0.31 4.09 13.87
N HIS A 295 -1.13 3.64 12.91
CA HIS A 295 -0.67 2.89 11.73
C HIS A 295 0.31 3.72 10.88
N LEU A 296 0.03 5.01 10.68
CA LEU A 296 0.97 5.91 9.97
C LEU A 296 2.31 6.10 10.71
N CYS A 297 2.35 5.87 12.02
CA CYS A 297 3.56 5.85 12.84
C CYS A 297 4.29 4.49 12.84
N GLY A 298 3.77 3.47 12.13
CA GLY A 298 4.31 2.10 12.16
C GLY A 298 3.94 1.31 13.41
N ILE A 299 2.86 1.70 14.10
CA ILE A 299 2.39 1.05 15.33
C ILE A 299 1.19 0.16 14.98
N ASP A 300 1.47 -0.95 14.30
CA ASP A 300 0.46 -1.89 13.81
C ASP A 300 0.25 -3.09 14.75
N TRP A 301 1.18 -3.29 15.68
CA TRP A 301 1.27 -4.46 16.56
C TRP A 301 0.24 -4.48 17.70
N TRP A 302 -0.45 -3.37 18.00
CA TRP A 302 -1.50 -3.34 19.03
C TRP A 302 -2.66 -4.29 18.75
N SER A 303 -2.99 -4.48 17.47
CA SER A 303 -4.00 -5.45 17.03
C SER A 303 -3.63 -6.88 17.45
N SER A 304 -2.35 -7.24 17.28
CA SER A 304 -1.78 -8.53 17.69
C SER A 304 -1.68 -8.68 19.20
N VAL A 305 -1.33 -7.60 19.93
CA VAL A 305 -1.37 -7.62 21.42
C VAL A 305 -2.79 -7.93 21.90
N LEU A 306 -3.79 -7.22 21.34
CA LEU A 306 -5.19 -7.46 21.67
C LEU A 306 -5.60 -8.91 21.38
N GLY A 307 -5.16 -9.45 20.24
CA GLY A 307 -5.37 -10.83 19.83
C GLY A 307 -4.76 -11.89 20.75
N VAL A 308 -3.88 -11.52 21.69
CA VAL A 308 -3.33 -12.43 22.72
C VAL A 308 -3.97 -12.19 24.09
N ILE A 309 -4.20 -10.94 24.48
CA ILE A 309 -4.69 -10.62 25.83
C ILE A 309 -6.21 -10.78 25.98
N ASP A 310 -6.97 -10.54 24.90
CA ASP A 310 -8.45 -10.53 24.86
C ASP A 310 -9.00 -11.69 24.00
N PHE A 311 -8.19 -12.73 23.77
CA PHE A 311 -8.61 -13.90 23.00
C PHE A 311 -9.55 -14.79 23.82
N ASP A 312 -10.77 -15.00 23.32
CA ASP A 312 -11.72 -15.94 23.91
C ASP A 312 -11.41 -17.37 23.46
N TYR A 313 -10.75 -18.13 24.33
CA TYR A 313 -10.45 -19.54 24.11
C TYR A 313 -11.45 -20.50 24.81
N SER A 314 -12.57 -19.99 25.32
CA SER A 314 -13.57 -20.80 26.04
C SER A 314 -14.18 -21.91 25.17
N GLY A 315 -14.20 -21.71 23.85
CA GLY A 315 -14.66 -22.70 22.87
C GLY A 315 -13.90 -24.03 22.91
N ILE A 316 -12.64 -24.04 23.37
CA ILE A 316 -11.84 -25.28 23.52
C ILE A 316 -12.56 -26.30 24.41
N LYS A 317 -13.30 -25.85 25.42
CA LYS A 317 -14.03 -26.71 26.35
C LYS A 317 -15.11 -27.53 25.66
N THR A 318 -15.63 -27.04 24.54
CA THR A 318 -16.70 -27.68 23.77
C THR A 318 -16.21 -28.75 22.79
N ILE A 319 -14.90 -28.84 22.55
CA ILE A 319 -14.30 -29.82 21.65
C ILE A 319 -14.40 -31.23 22.24
N ASN A 320 -15.09 -32.11 21.51
CA ASN A 320 -15.35 -33.50 21.84
C ASN A 320 -15.02 -34.49 20.70
N SER A 321 -14.43 -34.01 19.59
CA SER A 321 -13.96 -34.84 18.48
C SER A 321 -12.78 -34.20 17.74
N PHE A 322 -12.12 -34.96 16.88
CA PHE A 322 -11.04 -34.48 16.03
C PHE A 322 -11.53 -33.39 15.05
N GLU A 323 -12.66 -33.63 14.39
CA GLU A 323 -13.28 -32.67 13.47
C GLU A 323 -13.65 -31.34 14.15
N GLU A 324 -14.20 -31.39 15.37
CA GLU A 324 -14.46 -30.19 16.15
C GLU A 324 -13.16 -29.44 16.51
N ALA A 325 -12.06 -30.15 16.74
CA ALA A 325 -10.76 -29.54 17.00
C ALA A 325 -10.19 -28.87 15.73
N LYS A 326 -10.27 -29.53 14.58
CA LYS A 326 -9.91 -28.99 13.25
C LYS A 326 -10.73 -27.74 12.95
N ALA A 327 -12.06 -27.83 13.09
CA ALA A 327 -12.97 -26.70 12.86
C ALA A 327 -12.64 -25.51 13.78
N TYR A 328 -12.50 -25.75 15.09
CA TYR A 328 -12.15 -24.69 16.05
C TYR A 328 -10.83 -23.99 15.72
N TYR A 329 -9.83 -24.76 15.27
CA TYR A 329 -8.56 -24.19 14.82
C TYR A 329 -8.77 -23.25 13.63
N THR A 330 -9.46 -23.74 12.59
CA THR A 330 -9.64 -23.03 11.31
C THR A 330 -10.61 -21.85 11.38
N GLU A 331 -11.56 -21.84 12.31
CA GLU A 331 -12.54 -20.76 12.44
C GLU A 331 -12.09 -19.69 13.44
N THR A 332 -11.32 -20.10 14.45
CA THR A 332 -11.04 -19.28 15.64
C THR A 332 -9.56 -19.22 15.99
N PHE A 333 -8.91 -20.36 16.25
CA PHE A 333 -7.58 -20.37 16.90
C PHE A 333 -6.45 -19.86 16.01
N TYR A 334 -6.53 -20.03 14.69
CA TYR A 334 -5.50 -19.53 13.76
C TYR A 334 -5.23 -18.01 13.90
N LYS A 335 -6.21 -17.24 14.37
CA LYS A 335 -6.09 -15.78 14.62
C LYS A 335 -5.14 -15.48 15.78
N LEU A 336 -5.10 -16.35 16.78
CA LEU A 336 -4.14 -16.27 17.89
C LEU A 336 -2.72 -16.59 17.39
N ASP A 337 -2.56 -17.62 16.56
CA ASP A 337 -1.27 -17.95 15.93
C ASP A 337 -0.73 -16.78 15.10
N ARG A 338 -1.58 -16.16 14.26
CA ARG A 338 -1.26 -14.94 13.51
C ARG A 338 -0.81 -13.80 14.43
N SER A 339 -1.55 -13.57 15.52
CA SER A 339 -1.24 -12.50 16.46
C SER A 339 0.14 -12.71 17.09
N VAL A 340 0.44 -13.92 17.54
CA VAL A 340 1.73 -14.24 18.16
C VAL A 340 2.88 -14.19 17.15
N ARG A 341 2.67 -14.64 15.91
CA ARG A 341 3.64 -14.50 14.82
C ARG A 341 4.02 -13.03 14.59
N ASN A 342 3.02 -12.15 14.51
CA ASN A 342 3.25 -10.72 14.33
C ASN A 342 4.01 -10.11 15.51
N LEU A 343 3.71 -10.55 16.74
CA LEU A 343 4.46 -10.13 17.93
C LEU A 343 5.89 -10.66 17.94
N TYR A 344 6.15 -11.88 17.46
CA TYR A 344 7.53 -12.35 17.28
C TYR A 344 8.28 -11.52 16.24
N ALA A 345 7.63 -11.12 15.14
CA ALA A 345 8.27 -10.27 14.13
C ALA A 345 8.72 -8.92 14.71
N GLU A 346 7.91 -8.32 15.60
CA GLU A 346 8.17 -7.01 16.20
C GLU A 346 9.06 -7.07 17.47
N PHE A 347 8.78 -8.01 18.38
CA PHE A 347 9.27 -7.97 19.77
C PHE A 347 10.18 -9.13 20.17
N LEU A 348 10.53 -10.07 19.29
CA LEU A 348 11.37 -11.22 19.68
C LEU A 348 12.72 -10.83 20.30
N HIS A 349 13.24 -9.64 19.99
CA HIS A 349 14.48 -9.11 20.59
C HIS A 349 14.28 -8.47 21.97
N ASP A 350 13.05 -8.15 22.37
CA ASP A 350 12.71 -7.58 23.67
C ASP A 350 12.07 -8.66 24.56
N GLU A 351 12.91 -9.49 25.19
CA GLU A 351 12.48 -10.62 26.02
C GLU A 351 11.52 -10.19 27.15
N ALA A 352 11.69 -8.98 27.70
CA ALA A 352 10.81 -8.47 28.75
C ALA A 352 9.37 -8.23 28.28
N LEU A 353 9.18 -7.87 27.00
CA LEU A 353 7.87 -7.72 26.39
C LEU A 353 7.33 -9.05 25.87
N MET A 354 8.14 -9.81 25.15
CA MET A 354 7.67 -10.98 24.42
C MET A 354 7.47 -12.20 25.31
N GLN A 355 8.32 -12.45 26.32
CA GLN A 355 8.24 -13.67 27.13
C GLN A 355 6.87 -13.82 27.83
N PRO A 356 6.30 -12.80 28.50
CA PRO A 356 4.99 -12.94 29.14
C PRO A 356 3.84 -13.22 28.15
N LEU A 357 3.87 -12.58 26.97
CA LEU A 357 2.88 -12.80 25.91
C LEU A 357 3.00 -14.23 25.34
N GLN A 358 4.23 -14.69 25.12
CA GLN A 358 4.51 -16.06 24.69
C GLN A 358 4.06 -17.11 25.72
N GLU A 359 4.27 -16.87 27.02
CA GLU A 359 3.81 -17.78 28.08
C GLU A 359 2.29 -17.87 28.12
N ARG A 360 1.57 -16.75 27.97
CA ARG A 360 0.11 -16.72 27.86
C ARG A 360 -0.38 -17.50 26.64
N TYR A 361 0.22 -17.26 25.47
CA TYR A 361 -0.06 -18.05 24.26
C TYR A 361 0.19 -19.55 24.47
N THR A 362 1.32 -19.90 25.07
CA THR A 362 1.71 -21.30 25.33
C THR A 362 0.70 -21.99 26.24
N SER A 363 0.12 -21.28 27.22
CA SER A 363 -0.95 -21.82 28.05
C SER A 363 -2.19 -22.18 27.20
N MET A 364 -2.65 -21.26 26.37
CA MET A 364 -3.84 -21.46 25.53
C MET A 364 -3.63 -22.56 24.48
N VAL A 365 -2.44 -22.62 23.86
CA VAL A 365 -2.14 -23.65 22.87
C VAL A 365 -2.02 -25.03 23.50
N ASN A 366 -1.50 -25.15 24.73
CA ASN A 366 -1.47 -26.43 25.43
C ASN A 366 -2.89 -26.94 25.72
N GLU A 367 -3.84 -26.06 26.08
CA GLU A 367 -5.25 -26.47 26.25
C GLU A 367 -5.86 -27.00 24.95
N LEU A 368 -5.55 -26.38 23.81
CA LEU A 368 -5.98 -26.88 22.50
C LEU A 368 -5.31 -28.23 22.18
N LEU A 369 -3.99 -28.34 22.40
CA LEU A 369 -3.22 -29.54 22.09
C LEU A 369 -3.65 -30.73 22.96
N ASP A 370 -4.03 -30.50 24.22
CA ASP A 370 -4.60 -31.54 25.08
C ASP A 370 -5.87 -32.15 24.46
N LYS A 371 -6.77 -31.31 23.92
CA LYS A 371 -7.97 -31.76 23.19
C LYS A 371 -7.61 -32.45 21.87
N TRP A 372 -6.71 -31.86 21.10
CA TRP A 372 -6.24 -32.38 19.82
C TRP A 372 -5.65 -33.79 19.95
N PHE A 373 -4.72 -33.99 20.88
CA PHE A 373 -4.08 -35.29 21.09
C PHE A 373 -5.01 -36.31 21.77
N ASN A 374 -5.99 -35.87 22.56
CA ASN A 374 -7.00 -36.76 23.15
C ASN A 374 -7.93 -37.37 22.08
N TYR A 375 -8.18 -36.66 20.97
CA TYR A 375 -9.02 -37.14 19.87
C TYR A 375 -8.23 -37.51 18.61
N PHE A 376 -6.91 -37.62 18.70
CA PHE A 376 -6.03 -37.83 17.54
C PHE A 376 -6.26 -39.15 16.80
N GLU A 377 -6.94 -40.13 17.42
CA GLU A 377 -7.36 -41.36 16.73
C GLU A 377 -8.26 -41.10 15.52
N GLY A 378 -8.91 -39.92 15.44
CA GLY A 378 -9.70 -39.50 14.28
C GLY A 378 -8.89 -38.85 13.15
N TYR A 379 -7.57 -38.70 13.29
CA TYR A 379 -6.72 -38.13 12.24
C TYR A 379 -6.54 -39.10 11.07
N GLU A 380 -6.80 -38.60 9.86
CA GLU A 380 -6.42 -39.23 8.60
C GLU A 380 -5.82 -38.16 7.68
N GLU A 381 -4.77 -38.51 6.93
CA GLU A 381 -4.16 -37.58 5.96
C GLU A 381 -5.05 -37.44 4.72
N GLU A 382 -5.09 -36.24 4.15
CA GLU A 382 -5.94 -35.88 3.01
C GLU A 382 -5.12 -35.52 1.75
N GLN A 383 -3.81 -35.78 1.75
CA GLN A 383 -2.90 -35.35 0.69
C GLN A 383 -2.69 -36.40 -0.40
N THR A 384 -2.76 -37.70 -0.10
CA THR A 384 -2.46 -38.76 -1.08
C THR A 384 -3.29 -38.59 -2.35
N GLY A 385 -2.60 -38.30 -3.47
CA GLY A 385 -3.20 -38.15 -4.79
C GLY A 385 -3.96 -36.84 -5.01
N LEU A 386 -3.79 -35.83 -4.16
CA LEU A 386 -4.46 -34.54 -4.28
C LEU A 386 -4.40 -33.95 -5.70
N PHE A 387 -3.23 -33.94 -6.34
CA PHE A 387 -3.09 -33.31 -7.66
C PHE A 387 -3.89 -34.04 -8.73
N LYS A 388 -3.99 -35.36 -8.64
CA LYS A 388 -4.86 -36.13 -9.51
C LYS A 388 -6.32 -35.73 -9.29
N GLN A 389 -6.77 -35.66 -8.04
CA GLN A 389 -8.14 -35.28 -7.69
C GLN A 389 -8.48 -33.87 -8.22
N LEU A 390 -7.58 -32.90 -8.05
CA LEU A 390 -7.80 -31.53 -8.54
C LEU A 390 -7.86 -31.47 -10.08
N VAL A 391 -6.98 -32.19 -10.78
CA VAL A 391 -6.99 -32.24 -12.25
C VAL A 391 -8.26 -32.93 -12.79
N GLU A 392 -8.75 -33.98 -12.12
CA GLU A 392 -9.99 -34.67 -12.50
C GLU A 392 -11.25 -33.85 -12.18
N LYS A 393 -11.21 -33.01 -11.14
CA LYS A 393 -12.32 -32.15 -10.71
C LYS A 393 -12.65 -31.04 -11.70
N HIS A 394 -11.67 -30.58 -12.49
CA HIS A 394 -11.82 -29.40 -13.35
C HIS A 394 -11.68 -29.74 -14.83
N SER A 395 -12.65 -29.33 -15.63
CA SER A 395 -12.57 -29.44 -17.09
C SER A 395 -11.81 -28.27 -17.71
N GLU A 396 -11.90 -27.13 -17.04
CA GLU A 396 -11.31 -25.84 -17.32
C GLU A 396 -9.83 -25.78 -16.89
N SER A 397 -9.12 -24.75 -17.32
CA SER A 397 -7.70 -24.53 -16.98
C SER A 397 -7.49 -24.44 -15.46
N LEU A 398 -6.46 -25.11 -14.96
CA LEU A 398 -6.14 -25.22 -13.54
C LEU A 398 -4.69 -24.79 -13.25
N ALA A 399 -4.49 -23.89 -12.30
CA ALA A 399 -3.20 -23.65 -11.69
C ALA A 399 -3.19 -24.19 -10.25
N ILE A 400 -2.13 -24.87 -9.85
CA ILE A 400 -1.91 -25.36 -8.48
C ILE A 400 -0.61 -24.75 -7.99
N ILE A 401 -0.70 -23.74 -7.13
CA ILE A 401 0.40 -23.19 -6.37
C ILE A 401 0.67 -24.12 -5.18
N VAL A 402 1.87 -24.67 -5.14
CA VAL A 402 2.34 -25.56 -4.08
C VAL A 402 3.35 -24.81 -3.23
N GLY A 403 2.91 -24.32 -2.08
CA GLY A 403 3.77 -23.69 -1.09
C GLY A 403 4.50 -24.73 -0.25
N ASP A 404 5.80 -24.50 -0.03
CA ASP A 404 6.62 -25.25 0.93
C ASP A 404 6.51 -24.55 2.30
N GLY A 405 5.79 -25.17 3.24
CA GLY A 405 5.64 -24.63 4.58
C GLY A 405 4.64 -23.46 4.74
N ILE A 406 3.59 -23.35 3.92
CA ILE A 406 2.51 -22.36 4.13
C ILE A 406 1.50 -22.89 5.17
N THR A 407 1.47 -22.28 6.36
CA THR A 407 0.46 -22.57 7.38
C THR A 407 -0.91 -22.04 6.98
N TYR A 408 -1.98 -22.64 7.55
CA TYR A 408 -3.35 -22.16 7.32
C TYR A 408 -3.52 -20.67 7.68
N GLU A 409 -2.92 -20.20 8.78
CA GLU A 409 -3.06 -18.80 9.19
C GLU A 409 -2.40 -17.80 8.23
N ILE A 410 -1.28 -18.18 7.61
CA ILE A 410 -0.60 -17.37 6.56
C ILE A 410 -1.46 -17.36 5.31
N ALA A 411 -2.06 -18.49 4.92
CA ALA A 411 -2.97 -18.53 3.78
C ALA A 411 -4.19 -17.62 4.00
N GLU A 412 -4.74 -17.59 5.21
CA GLU A 412 -5.79 -16.64 5.58
C GLU A 412 -5.33 -15.17 5.46
N ASP A 413 -4.06 -14.87 5.74
CA ASP A 413 -3.47 -13.53 5.62
C ASP A 413 -3.27 -13.15 4.15
N ILE A 414 -2.79 -14.08 3.31
CA ILE A 414 -2.68 -13.91 1.85
C ILE A 414 -4.02 -13.54 1.23
N VAL A 415 -5.11 -14.18 1.65
CA VAL A 415 -6.47 -13.88 1.13
C VAL A 415 -6.86 -12.42 1.37
N GLU A 416 -6.40 -11.80 2.45
CA GLU A 416 -6.67 -10.38 2.73
C GLU A 416 -5.94 -9.42 1.77
N SER A 417 -4.80 -9.86 1.20
CA SER A 417 -4.03 -9.11 0.20
C SER A 417 -4.45 -9.39 -1.25
N VAL A 418 -5.18 -10.48 -1.52
CA VAL A 418 -5.63 -10.84 -2.88
C VAL A 418 -6.74 -9.88 -3.34
N ASP A 419 -6.75 -9.57 -4.64
CA ASP A 419 -7.77 -8.73 -5.27
C ASP A 419 -9.19 -9.25 -4.97
N HIS A 420 -10.01 -8.42 -4.31
CA HIS A 420 -11.38 -8.69 -3.89
C HIS A 420 -12.34 -9.08 -5.03
N ARG A 421 -11.94 -8.91 -6.29
CA ARG A 421 -12.69 -9.39 -7.47
C ARG A 421 -12.65 -10.91 -7.64
N LEU A 422 -11.64 -11.58 -7.08
CA LEU A 422 -11.56 -13.04 -7.09
C LEU A 422 -12.48 -13.62 -6.01
N LYS A 423 -13.28 -14.62 -6.40
CA LYS A 423 -14.00 -15.45 -5.47
C LYS A 423 -13.02 -16.43 -4.82
N VAL A 424 -13.02 -16.45 -3.49
CA VAL A 424 -12.19 -17.36 -2.68
C VAL A 424 -13.09 -18.40 -2.01
N GLU A 425 -12.80 -19.68 -2.25
CA GLU A 425 -13.34 -20.81 -1.49
C GLU A 425 -12.24 -21.34 -0.58
N LYS A 426 -12.46 -21.23 0.73
CA LYS A 426 -11.50 -21.61 1.76
C LYS A 426 -11.78 -23.04 2.20
N ASP A 427 -10.85 -23.93 1.92
CA ASP A 427 -10.88 -25.33 2.35
C ASP A 427 -9.53 -25.71 3.00
N THR A 428 -9.49 -26.88 3.63
CA THR A 428 -8.32 -27.36 4.36
C THR A 428 -7.95 -28.76 3.93
N MET A 429 -6.71 -29.14 4.19
CA MET A 429 -6.28 -30.53 4.14
C MET A 429 -5.47 -30.87 5.38
N LEU A 430 -5.46 -32.14 5.74
CA LEU A 430 -4.57 -32.70 6.74
C LEU A 430 -3.32 -33.27 6.07
N ALA A 431 -2.16 -32.70 6.40
CA ALA A 431 -0.86 -33.19 5.96
C ALA A 431 -0.56 -34.56 6.54
N ASP A 432 0.30 -35.32 5.85
CA ASP A 432 0.80 -36.61 6.29
C ASP A 432 1.95 -36.48 7.32
N LEU A 433 2.21 -37.58 8.04
CA LEU A 433 3.23 -37.66 9.07
C LEU A 433 4.45 -38.51 8.65
N PRO A 434 5.69 -38.10 8.99
CA PRO A 434 6.05 -36.80 9.56
C PRO A 434 5.73 -35.66 8.58
N SER A 435 5.38 -34.50 9.13
CA SER A 435 5.01 -33.29 8.38
C SER A 435 6.24 -32.56 7.80
N VAL A 436 7.02 -33.29 6.99
CA VAL A 436 8.24 -32.82 6.31
C VAL A 436 8.04 -32.79 4.80
N THR A 437 8.78 -31.92 4.11
CA THR A 437 8.64 -31.67 2.66
C THR A 437 8.64 -32.93 1.81
N ASP A 438 9.64 -33.82 1.95
CA ASP A 438 9.78 -34.97 1.06
C ASP A 438 8.69 -36.03 1.25
N ASN A 439 8.17 -36.19 2.46
CA ASN A 439 7.00 -37.03 2.73
C ASN A 439 5.74 -36.47 2.07
N ASN A 440 5.37 -35.25 2.42
CA ASN A 440 4.08 -34.66 2.05
C ASN A 440 4.01 -34.30 0.57
N MET A 441 5.10 -33.77 0.02
CA MET A 441 5.20 -33.54 -1.41
C MET A 441 5.19 -34.85 -2.22
N SER A 442 5.54 -36.01 -1.64
CA SER A 442 5.29 -37.29 -2.30
C SER A 442 3.80 -37.64 -2.27
N ARG A 443 3.12 -37.50 -1.13
CA ARG A 443 1.69 -37.79 -0.99
C ARG A 443 0.85 -37.01 -2.00
N MET A 444 1.06 -35.70 -2.13
CA MET A 444 0.28 -34.85 -3.04
C MET A 444 0.34 -35.29 -4.52
N TYR A 445 1.49 -35.79 -4.97
CA TYR A 445 1.70 -36.23 -6.35
C TYR A 445 1.31 -37.71 -6.58
N MET A 446 1.64 -38.58 -5.65
CA MET A 446 1.64 -40.03 -5.85
C MET A 446 0.31 -40.64 -5.38
N SER A 447 -0.67 -40.71 -6.29
CA SER A 447 -2.00 -41.25 -5.98
C SER A 447 -2.05 -42.74 -5.63
N ASP A 448 -0.95 -43.47 -5.83
CA ASP A 448 -0.80 -44.87 -5.41
C ASP A 448 -0.20 -45.03 -4.01
N GLY A 449 0.10 -43.91 -3.34
CA GLY A 449 0.71 -43.88 -2.01
C GLY A 449 2.20 -44.22 -1.98
N SER A 450 2.86 -44.35 -3.14
CA SER A 450 4.31 -44.57 -3.21
C SER A 450 5.10 -43.30 -2.83
N TRP A 451 6.32 -43.49 -2.35
CA TRP A 451 7.18 -42.40 -1.86
C TRP A 451 8.41 -42.20 -2.75
N THR A 452 8.77 -40.94 -3.05
CA THR A 452 10.04 -40.63 -3.70
C THR A 452 10.52 -39.20 -3.43
N LYS A 453 11.78 -39.08 -3.02
CA LYS A 453 12.43 -37.77 -2.81
C LYS A 453 12.62 -36.96 -4.10
N GLU A 454 12.69 -37.62 -5.26
CA GLU A 454 13.03 -36.96 -6.53
C GLU A 454 11.82 -36.21 -7.13
N LYS A 455 11.89 -34.87 -7.20
CA LYS A 455 10.86 -34.01 -7.82
C LYS A 455 10.50 -34.46 -9.24
N SER A 456 11.49 -34.79 -10.06
CA SER A 456 11.28 -35.23 -11.45
C SER A 456 10.48 -36.53 -11.58
N LYS A 457 10.61 -37.46 -10.62
CA LYS A 457 9.83 -38.70 -10.60
C LYS A 457 8.36 -38.43 -10.26
N ARG A 458 8.11 -37.54 -9.29
CA ARG A 458 6.76 -37.10 -8.91
C ARG A 458 6.03 -36.42 -10.06
N GLU A 459 6.70 -35.48 -10.72
CA GLU A 459 6.19 -34.78 -11.90
C GLU A 459 5.88 -35.74 -13.06
N LYS A 460 6.80 -36.68 -13.32
CA LYS A 460 6.61 -37.70 -14.35
C LYS A 460 5.41 -38.59 -14.04
N PHE A 461 5.26 -39.04 -12.79
CA PHE A 461 4.12 -39.85 -12.36
C PHE A 461 2.79 -39.13 -12.63
N LEU A 462 2.66 -37.86 -12.23
CA LEU A 462 1.44 -37.09 -12.48
C LEU A 462 1.14 -36.93 -13.97
N LYS A 463 2.15 -36.62 -14.80
CA LYS A 463 2.00 -36.53 -16.26
C LYS A 463 1.53 -37.85 -16.88
N GLU A 464 2.03 -38.98 -16.41
CA GLU A 464 1.65 -40.30 -16.93
C GLU A 464 0.20 -40.69 -16.58
N GLN A 465 -0.42 -40.05 -15.57
CA GLN A 465 -1.84 -40.25 -15.25
C GLN A 465 -2.79 -39.60 -16.27
N PHE A 466 -2.34 -38.59 -17.03
CA PHE A 466 -3.18 -37.78 -17.90
C PHE A 466 -2.61 -37.69 -19.31
N SER A 467 -3.10 -38.53 -20.22
CA SER A 467 -2.68 -38.53 -21.63
C SER A 467 -3.37 -37.45 -22.48
N ASP A 468 -4.48 -36.91 -22.00
CA ASP A 468 -5.38 -35.96 -22.68
C ASP A 468 -5.21 -34.51 -22.20
N LYS A 469 -4.45 -34.28 -21.12
CA LYS A 469 -4.18 -32.95 -20.55
C LYS A 469 -2.72 -32.56 -20.72
N ARG A 470 -2.48 -31.31 -21.11
CA ARG A 470 -1.14 -30.71 -21.15
C ARG A 470 -0.82 -30.16 -19.77
N ILE A 471 0.12 -30.79 -19.08
CA ILE A 471 0.56 -30.40 -17.74
C ILE A 471 1.96 -29.79 -17.80
N THR A 472 2.15 -28.61 -17.21
CA THR A 472 3.46 -27.99 -17.00
C THR A 472 3.82 -27.87 -15.52
N PHE A 473 5.13 -27.82 -15.25
CA PHE A 473 5.69 -27.62 -13.92
C PHE A 473 6.65 -26.44 -13.98
N VAL A 474 6.43 -25.44 -13.13
CA VAL A 474 7.21 -24.19 -13.13
C VAL A 474 7.49 -23.73 -11.71
N ASP A 475 8.51 -22.88 -11.57
CA ASP A 475 8.66 -22.08 -10.37
C ASP A 475 7.69 -20.91 -10.42
N LEU A 476 6.99 -20.62 -9.33
CA LEU A 476 6.02 -19.54 -9.27
C LEU A 476 6.66 -18.18 -9.56
N GLU A 477 7.90 -17.97 -9.13
CA GLU A 477 8.62 -16.72 -9.40
C GLU A 477 8.97 -16.53 -10.88
N HIS A 478 8.99 -17.62 -11.64
CA HIS A 478 9.40 -17.66 -13.05
C HIS A 478 8.25 -17.95 -14.01
N ILE A 479 7.00 -17.71 -13.57
CA ILE A 479 5.86 -17.79 -14.49
C ILE A 479 6.01 -16.76 -15.60
N THR A 480 5.73 -17.20 -16.81
CA THR A 480 5.75 -16.39 -18.04
C THR A 480 4.50 -16.68 -18.84
N LEU A 481 4.21 -15.88 -19.86
CA LEU A 481 3.08 -16.10 -20.75
C LEU A 481 2.99 -17.53 -21.30
N SER A 482 4.11 -18.22 -21.49
CA SER A 482 4.17 -19.58 -22.05
C SER A 482 3.32 -20.61 -21.29
N ILE A 483 3.07 -20.42 -19.99
CA ILE A 483 2.30 -21.38 -19.20
C ILE A 483 0.81 -21.40 -19.56
N SER A 484 0.30 -20.32 -20.16
CA SER A 484 -1.09 -20.24 -20.63
C SER A 484 -1.40 -21.18 -21.81
N ASP A 485 -0.40 -21.88 -22.36
CA ASP A 485 -0.60 -22.95 -23.35
C ASP A 485 -0.99 -24.29 -22.70
N PHE A 486 -0.95 -24.41 -21.37
CA PHE A 486 -1.21 -25.67 -20.68
C PHE A 486 -2.59 -25.70 -20.04
N ASP A 487 -3.16 -26.90 -19.97
CA ASP A 487 -4.46 -27.11 -19.32
C ASP A 487 -4.29 -27.12 -17.78
N VAL A 488 -3.11 -27.54 -17.32
CA VAL A 488 -2.73 -27.56 -15.91
C VAL A 488 -1.32 -26.99 -15.74
N ALA A 489 -1.15 -26.05 -14.81
CA ALA A 489 0.15 -25.59 -14.34
C ALA A 489 0.31 -25.93 -12.85
N VAL A 490 1.38 -26.63 -12.50
CA VAL A 490 1.78 -26.85 -11.10
C VAL A 490 2.98 -25.96 -10.82
N CYS A 491 2.78 -24.97 -9.96
CA CYS A 491 3.73 -23.91 -9.66
C CYS A 491 4.31 -24.13 -8.26
N SER A 492 5.58 -24.50 -8.14
CA SER A 492 6.23 -24.64 -6.84
C SER A 492 6.69 -23.29 -6.31
N TYR A 493 6.51 -23.04 -5.01
CA TYR A 493 6.99 -21.85 -4.33
C TYR A 493 7.58 -22.22 -2.96
N LYS A 494 8.86 -21.92 -2.74
CA LYS A 494 9.64 -22.51 -1.63
C LYS A 494 10.03 -21.55 -0.53
N ASP A 495 9.78 -20.26 -0.71
CA ASP A 495 10.45 -19.21 0.06
C ASP A 495 10.24 -19.30 1.57
N ILE A 496 9.07 -19.71 2.04
CA ILE A 496 8.80 -19.76 3.49
C ILE A 496 9.68 -20.80 4.18
N ASP A 497 9.66 -22.06 3.73
CA ASP A 497 10.50 -23.11 4.32
C ASP A 497 12.00 -22.84 4.07
N ASP A 498 12.38 -22.50 2.84
CA ASP A 498 13.79 -22.22 2.48
C ASP A 498 14.41 -21.08 3.31
N ILE A 499 13.65 -20.00 3.55
CA ILE A 499 14.11 -18.87 4.37
C ILE A 499 13.95 -19.20 5.86
N GLY A 500 12.90 -19.93 6.24
CA GLY A 500 12.67 -20.43 7.60
C GLY A 500 13.82 -21.30 8.11
N GLU A 501 14.28 -22.28 7.32
CA GLU A 501 15.41 -23.13 7.69
C GLU A 501 16.73 -22.34 7.78
N LYS A 502 16.96 -21.40 6.85
CA LYS A 502 18.22 -20.62 6.78
C LYS A 502 18.30 -19.49 7.83
N MET A 503 17.18 -18.81 8.07
CA MET A 503 17.10 -17.59 8.89
C MET A 503 16.33 -17.77 10.19
N GLN A 504 15.66 -18.90 10.38
CA GLN A 504 14.87 -19.23 11.57
C GLN A 504 13.82 -18.15 11.80
N GLN A 505 13.54 -17.74 13.05
CA GLN A 505 12.55 -16.69 13.32
C GLN A 505 12.90 -15.31 12.73
N LYS A 506 14.13 -15.09 12.23
CA LYS A 506 14.44 -13.87 11.48
C LYS A 506 13.75 -13.85 10.11
N ALA A 507 13.29 -15.01 9.62
CA ALA A 507 12.49 -15.14 8.40
C ALA A 507 11.17 -14.36 8.48
N LEU A 508 10.63 -14.16 9.70
CA LEU A 508 9.37 -13.44 9.90
C LEU A 508 9.38 -12.02 9.33
N LYS A 509 10.56 -11.39 9.20
CA LYS A 509 10.72 -10.06 8.58
C LYS A 509 10.44 -10.02 7.08
N TYR A 510 10.41 -11.17 6.41
CA TYR A 510 10.17 -11.30 4.97
C TYR A 510 8.77 -11.84 4.66
N LEU A 511 7.99 -12.24 5.67
CA LEU A 511 6.69 -12.85 5.43
C LEU A 511 5.70 -11.90 4.76
N GLU A 512 5.74 -10.60 5.07
CA GLU A 512 4.92 -9.60 4.37
C GLU A 512 5.27 -9.56 2.88
N THR A 513 6.56 -9.55 2.52
CA THR A 513 6.99 -9.62 1.12
C THR A 513 6.52 -10.90 0.43
N ILE A 514 6.60 -12.03 1.12
CA ILE A 514 6.17 -13.33 0.59
C ILE A 514 4.65 -13.35 0.38
N LYS A 515 3.89 -12.81 1.34
CA LYS A 515 2.43 -12.68 1.26
C LYS A 515 2.03 -11.86 0.05
N ASP A 516 2.64 -10.69 -0.12
CA ASP A 516 2.36 -9.80 -1.25
C ASP A 516 2.72 -10.47 -2.58
N THR A 517 3.87 -11.16 -2.65
CA THR A 517 4.29 -11.92 -3.83
C THR A 517 3.28 -13.00 -4.19
N LEU A 518 2.82 -13.80 -3.21
CA LEU A 518 1.81 -14.84 -3.45
C LEU A 518 0.48 -14.25 -3.92
N ALA A 519 0.02 -13.15 -3.31
CA ALA A 519 -1.20 -12.47 -3.71
C ALA A 519 -1.11 -11.94 -5.15
N GLU A 520 0.01 -11.30 -5.50
CA GLU A 520 0.29 -10.83 -6.87
C GLU A 520 0.31 -11.98 -7.87
N LYS A 521 0.97 -13.10 -7.54
CA LYS A 521 1.08 -14.28 -8.41
C LYS A 521 -0.24 -15.01 -8.61
N ILE A 522 -1.12 -15.04 -7.61
CA ILE A 522 -2.51 -15.52 -7.77
C ILE A 522 -3.24 -14.68 -8.82
N VAL A 523 -3.14 -13.35 -8.75
CA VAL A 523 -3.76 -12.45 -9.72
C VAL A 523 -3.10 -12.57 -11.10
N GLU A 524 -1.79 -12.77 -11.17
CA GLU A 524 -1.07 -12.99 -12.42
C GLU A 524 -1.51 -14.29 -13.12
N LEU A 525 -1.68 -15.38 -12.39
CA LEU A 525 -2.19 -16.65 -12.93
C LEU A 525 -3.63 -16.50 -13.46
N GLU A 526 -4.48 -15.72 -12.80
CA GLU A 526 -5.83 -15.43 -13.31
C GLU A 526 -5.77 -14.65 -14.62
N LYS A 527 -4.92 -13.62 -14.67
CA LYS A 527 -4.67 -12.86 -15.90
C LYS A 527 -4.15 -13.77 -17.01
N LEU A 528 -3.28 -14.74 -16.71
CA LEU A 528 -2.79 -15.71 -17.69
C LEU A 528 -3.87 -16.70 -18.20
N GLY A 529 -5.10 -16.60 -17.70
CA GLY A 529 -6.27 -17.34 -18.18
C GLY A 529 -6.64 -18.56 -17.34
N PHE A 530 -6.00 -18.80 -16.20
CA PHE A 530 -6.34 -19.91 -15.31
C PHE A 530 -7.64 -19.61 -14.53
N GLN A 531 -8.71 -20.31 -14.89
CA GLN A 531 -10.03 -20.15 -14.26
C GLN A 531 -10.12 -20.70 -12.83
N ASN A 532 -9.31 -21.71 -12.50
CA ASN A 532 -9.23 -22.28 -11.17
C ASN A 532 -7.78 -22.22 -10.69
N ILE A 533 -7.53 -21.56 -9.57
CA ILE A 533 -6.20 -21.41 -8.99
C ILE A 533 -6.26 -21.93 -7.57
N TYR A 534 -5.47 -22.95 -7.26
CA TYR A 534 -5.40 -23.53 -5.93
C TYR A 534 -4.12 -23.09 -5.23
N LEU A 535 -4.22 -22.62 -3.99
CA LEU A 535 -3.10 -22.48 -3.07
C LEU A 535 -3.15 -23.65 -2.08
N VAL A 536 -2.16 -24.52 -2.17
CA VAL A 536 -2.00 -25.69 -1.30
C VAL A 536 -0.63 -25.68 -0.63
N SER A 537 -0.52 -26.34 0.52
CA SER A 537 0.77 -26.56 1.19
C SER A 537 1.03 -28.03 1.43
N ASP A 538 2.30 -28.38 1.50
CA ASP A 538 2.77 -29.72 1.87
C ASP A 538 2.76 -29.92 3.39
N HIS A 539 3.21 -28.95 4.16
CA HIS A 539 3.08 -28.92 5.62
C HIS A 539 2.97 -27.47 6.11
N GLY A 540 2.71 -27.32 7.41
CA GLY A 540 2.94 -26.07 8.12
C GLY A 540 4.20 -26.13 8.99
N PHE A 541 4.34 -25.19 9.91
CA PHE A 541 5.48 -25.11 10.82
C PHE A 541 5.07 -24.51 12.18
N VAL A 542 5.95 -24.65 13.16
CA VAL A 542 5.83 -23.99 14.47
C VAL A 542 6.97 -23.01 14.69
N LEU A 543 6.66 -21.93 15.41
CA LEU A 543 7.64 -20.96 15.87
C LEU A 543 7.93 -21.20 17.35
N THR A 544 9.19 -21.40 17.70
CA THR A 544 9.56 -21.70 19.09
C THR A 544 9.65 -20.46 19.99
N GLY A 545 9.61 -19.25 19.42
CA GLY A 545 9.73 -18.01 20.18
C GLY A 545 11.07 -17.90 20.91
N ILE A 546 11.04 -17.34 22.11
CA ILE A 546 12.14 -17.37 23.06
C ILE A 546 12.26 -18.80 23.58
N LEU A 547 13.35 -19.49 23.21
CA LEU A 547 13.57 -20.90 23.54
C LEU A 547 14.81 -21.05 24.44
N LYS A 548 14.63 -21.62 25.63
CA LYS A 548 15.72 -21.98 26.56
C LYS A 548 16.09 -23.45 26.38
N GLU A 549 17.31 -23.84 26.73
CA GLU A 549 17.76 -25.25 26.65
C GLU A 549 16.91 -26.21 27.49
N SER A 550 16.32 -25.70 28.59
CA SER A 550 15.40 -26.45 29.45
C SER A 550 14.04 -26.74 28.79
N ASP A 551 13.67 -25.98 27.76
CA ASP A 551 12.40 -26.15 27.07
C ASP A 551 12.47 -27.26 26.02
N LYS A 552 13.68 -27.64 25.59
CA LYS A 552 13.91 -28.69 24.59
C LYS A 552 13.72 -30.08 25.18
N ILE A 553 13.12 -30.95 24.40
CA ILE A 553 12.82 -32.33 24.80
C ILE A 553 14.05 -33.21 24.60
N GLU A 554 14.52 -33.79 25.69
CA GLU A 554 15.55 -34.83 25.64
C GLU A 554 14.87 -36.20 25.52
N TYR A 555 15.17 -36.89 24.43
CA TYR A 555 14.68 -38.23 24.16
C TYR A 555 15.83 -39.09 23.65
N ASN A 556 16.12 -40.15 24.37
CA ASN A 556 17.15 -41.12 24.07
C ASN A 556 16.49 -42.33 23.43
N ALA A 557 16.38 -42.31 22.10
CA ALA A 557 15.87 -43.43 21.33
C ALA A 557 16.80 -44.64 21.48
N ASN A 558 16.22 -45.82 21.66
CA ASN A 558 16.96 -47.09 21.57
C ASN A 558 16.88 -47.59 20.13
N GLY A 559 17.95 -48.22 19.65
CA GLY A 559 17.96 -48.83 18.32
C GLY A 559 18.17 -47.83 17.18
N ASP A 560 17.80 -48.26 15.98
CA ASP A 560 17.97 -47.48 14.75
C ASP A 560 16.88 -46.42 14.65
N HIS A 561 17.30 -45.16 14.54
CA HIS A 561 16.39 -44.02 14.58
C HIS A 561 16.89 -42.85 13.76
N SER A 562 15.93 -42.05 13.29
CA SER A 562 16.16 -40.73 12.72
C SER A 562 15.48 -39.68 13.59
N LYS A 563 16.13 -38.54 13.76
CA LYS A 563 15.67 -37.49 14.68
C LYS A 563 15.61 -36.14 13.99
N GLY A 564 14.40 -35.61 13.88
CA GLY A 564 14.13 -34.22 13.49
C GLY A 564 13.84 -33.34 14.72
N GLU A 565 13.60 -32.05 14.48
CA GLU A 565 13.26 -31.12 15.57
C GLU A 565 11.91 -31.42 16.20
N ARG A 566 10.95 -31.95 15.42
CA ARG A 566 9.58 -32.17 15.89
C ARG A 566 9.17 -33.64 15.94
N TYR A 567 10.03 -34.55 15.51
CA TYR A 567 9.76 -35.99 15.51
C TYR A 567 11.02 -36.84 15.71
N VAL A 568 10.79 -38.09 16.10
CA VAL A 568 11.79 -39.17 16.09
C VAL A 568 11.16 -40.38 15.40
N SER A 569 11.78 -40.90 14.35
CA SER A 569 11.36 -42.14 13.68
C SER A 569 12.19 -43.31 14.20
N LEU A 570 11.56 -44.44 14.50
CA LEU A 570 12.21 -45.63 15.07
C LEU A 570 11.75 -46.90 14.36
N LYS A 571 12.66 -47.88 14.26
CA LYS A 571 12.30 -49.25 13.84
C LYS A 571 11.67 -50.03 14.98
N GLU A 572 12.23 -49.89 16.16
CA GLU A 572 11.72 -50.56 17.36
C GLU A 572 10.61 -49.76 18.03
N LYS A 573 9.72 -50.48 18.74
CA LYS A 573 8.64 -49.85 19.49
C LYS A 573 9.21 -48.87 20.53
N PRO A 574 8.77 -47.60 20.53
CA PRO A 574 9.32 -46.59 21.43
C PRO A 574 8.89 -46.80 22.88
N GLN A 575 9.66 -46.21 23.80
CA GLN A 575 9.31 -46.16 25.22
C GLN A 575 8.11 -45.23 25.45
N GLU A 576 7.16 -45.66 26.29
CA GLU A 576 6.02 -44.82 26.69
C GLU A 576 6.49 -43.63 27.54
N SER A 577 5.92 -42.46 27.25
CA SER A 577 6.17 -41.21 27.98
C SER A 577 4.92 -40.34 27.94
N ASN A 578 4.56 -39.73 29.07
CA ASN A 578 3.33 -38.93 29.17
C ASN A 578 3.31 -37.73 28.22
N ASN A 579 4.48 -37.12 27.97
CA ASN A 579 4.63 -35.89 27.18
C ASN A 579 4.90 -36.15 25.69
N LEU A 580 5.05 -37.41 25.31
CA LEU A 580 5.27 -37.84 23.93
C LEU A 580 4.05 -38.59 23.42
N PHE A 581 3.88 -38.58 22.11
CA PHE A 581 2.83 -39.31 21.43
C PHE A 581 3.47 -40.22 20.39
N THR A 582 3.13 -41.51 20.47
CA THR A 582 3.64 -42.54 19.57
C THR A 582 2.59 -42.85 18.52
N ILE A 583 3.01 -42.92 17.27
CA ILE A 583 2.18 -43.20 16.11
C ILE A 583 2.79 -44.40 15.39
N GLU A 584 2.00 -45.45 15.17
CA GLU A 584 2.40 -46.59 14.34
C GLU A 584 2.22 -46.18 12.88
N LYS A 585 3.33 -45.84 12.22
CA LYS A 585 3.32 -45.34 10.85
C LYS A 585 4.66 -45.61 10.18
N SER A 586 4.61 -46.27 9.04
CA SER A 586 5.81 -46.50 8.23
C SER A 586 6.24 -45.22 7.53
N TYR A 587 7.50 -44.85 7.72
CA TYR A 587 8.16 -43.76 7.03
C TYR A 587 9.61 -44.15 6.75
N LEU A 588 9.99 -44.18 5.47
CA LEU A 588 11.26 -44.75 5.01
C LEU A 588 11.44 -46.20 5.52
N GLU A 589 12.55 -46.50 6.18
CA GLU A 589 12.83 -47.79 6.81
C GLU A 589 12.30 -47.93 8.25
N TYR A 590 11.58 -46.94 8.78
CA TYR A 590 11.08 -46.90 10.16
C TYR A 590 9.59 -47.23 10.21
N ASP A 591 9.13 -47.80 11.34
CA ASP A 591 7.75 -48.27 11.54
C ASP A 591 6.98 -47.48 12.62
N HIS A 592 7.69 -46.65 13.38
CA HIS A 592 7.13 -45.85 14.46
C HIS A 592 7.59 -44.40 14.36
N LEU A 593 6.68 -43.48 14.68
CA LEU A 593 6.95 -42.05 14.83
C LEU A 593 6.64 -41.61 16.25
N VAL A 594 7.53 -40.83 16.85
CA VAL A 594 7.36 -40.21 18.17
C VAL A 594 7.39 -38.70 18.00
N VAL A 595 6.31 -38.04 18.42
CA VAL A 595 6.17 -36.58 18.40
C VAL A 595 5.93 -36.05 19.81
N SER A 596 6.11 -34.75 20.03
CA SER A 596 5.72 -34.14 21.30
C SER A 596 4.25 -33.76 21.29
N LYS A 597 3.59 -33.86 22.47
CA LYS A 597 2.19 -33.42 22.64
C LYS A 597 2.05 -31.88 22.73
N ASN A 598 3.12 -31.14 22.49
CA ASN A 598 3.18 -29.69 22.60
C ASN A 598 4.02 -29.10 21.45
N LEU A 599 4.26 -27.79 21.44
CA LEU A 599 5.03 -27.12 20.39
C LEU A 599 6.56 -27.17 20.61
N ARG A 600 7.06 -27.91 21.62
CA ARG A 600 8.50 -27.95 21.94
C ARG A 600 9.25 -28.88 21.00
N SER A 601 10.45 -28.46 20.61
CA SER A 601 11.37 -29.25 19.79
C SER A 601 12.19 -30.24 20.61
N PHE A 602 12.55 -31.38 20.00
CA PHE A 602 13.57 -32.29 20.50
C PHE A 602 14.97 -31.67 20.40
N LYS A 603 15.87 -32.08 21.30
CA LYS A 603 17.29 -31.73 21.20
C LYS A 603 17.94 -32.40 19.97
N THR A 604 18.21 -31.61 18.95
CA THR A 604 18.96 -31.89 17.72
C THR A 604 20.19 -30.96 17.59
N THR A 605 21.07 -31.28 16.65
CA THR A 605 22.15 -30.38 16.24
C THR A 605 21.62 -29.35 15.25
N GLY A 606 21.62 -28.06 15.61
CA GLY A 606 21.09 -27.02 14.73
C GLY A 606 20.73 -25.73 15.46
N VAL A 607 20.27 -24.75 14.70
CA VAL A 607 19.67 -23.51 15.22
C VAL A 607 18.16 -23.72 15.25
N TYR A 608 17.52 -23.25 16.31
CA TYR A 608 16.08 -23.42 16.52
C TYR A 608 15.36 -22.11 16.24
N GLY A 609 14.08 -22.21 15.90
CA GLY A 609 13.22 -21.05 15.74
C GLY A 609 12.05 -21.32 14.82
N PHE A 610 12.32 -22.05 13.75
CA PHE A 610 11.38 -22.50 12.75
C PHE A 610 11.50 -24.02 12.66
N ALA A 611 10.43 -24.76 12.93
CA ALA A 611 10.48 -26.22 12.99
C ALA A 611 9.22 -26.86 12.41
N HIS A 612 9.38 -28.01 11.76
CA HIS A 612 8.30 -28.84 11.21
C HIS A 612 8.60 -30.34 11.41
N GLY A 613 7.67 -31.19 10.97
CA GLY A 613 7.75 -32.65 11.10
C GLY A 613 6.89 -33.24 12.23
N GLY A 614 6.28 -32.40 13.07
CA GLY A 614 5.41 -32.80 14.18
C GLY A 614 3.95 -33.01 13.79
N ALA A 615 3.09 -33.12 14.80
CA ALA A 615 1.67 -33.43 14.63
C ALA A 615 0.73 -32.36 15.20
N SER A 616 1.21 -31.13 15.38
CA SER A 616 0.36 -30.03 15.85
C SER A 616 -0.63 -29.56 14.77
N PRO A 617 -1.75 -28.91 15.14
CA PRO A 617 -2.65 -28.28 14.17
C PRO A 617 -1.93 -27.32 13.21
N GLN A 618 -0.95 -26.56 13.71
CA GLN A 618 -0.13 -25.63 12.91
C GLN A 618 0.67 -26.33 11.81
N GLU A 619 1.08 -27.59 12.04
CA GLU A 619 1.87 -28.38 11.11
C GLU A 619 0.98 -29.21 10.16
N LEU A 620 -0.15 -29.71 10.65
CA LEU A 620 -0.99 -30.66 9.91
C LEU A 620 -2.17 -30.02 9.18
N ILE A 621 -2.76 -28.94 9.69
CA ILE A 621 -3.87 -28.27 9.01
C ILE A 621 -3.28 -27.27 8.01
N VAL A 622 -3.31 -27.65 6.73
CA VAL A 622 -2.74 -26.87 5.63
C VAL A 622 -3.84 -26.31 4.71
N PRO A 623 -3.61 -25.18 4.02
CA PRO A 623 -4.61 -24.60 3.13
C PRO A 623 -4.87 -25.48 1.90
N CYS A 624 -6.12 -25.44 1.42
CA CYS A 624 -6.51 -25.86 0.08
C CYS A 624 -7.45 -24.81 -0.52
N PHE A 625 -6.94 -23.60 -0.69
CA PHE A 625 -7.76 -22.44 -1.04
C PHE A 625 -7.92 -22.35 -2.55
N LYS A 626 -9.15 -22.17 -3.02
CA LYS A 626 -9.45 -21.99 -4.43
C LYS A 626 -9.80 -20.54 -4.72
N PHE A 627 -9.10 -19.97 -5.69
CA PHE A 627 -9.38 -18.67 -6.28
C PHE A 627 -9.98 -18.88 -7.67
N SER A 628 -11.00 -18.08 -8.01
CA SER A 628 -11.66 -18.10 -9.32
C SER A 628 -12.23 -16.72 -9.63
N SER A 629 -12.33 -16.36 -10.91
CA SER A 629 -12.92 -15.07 -11.30
C SER A 629 -14.38 -15.00 -10.82
N GLY A 630 -14.71 -14.00 -9.99
CA GLY A 630 -16.07 -13.79 -9.52
C GLY A 630 -16.98 -13.47 -10.71
N THR A 631 -18.11 -14.16 -10.81
CA THR A 631 -19.11 -14.06 -11.90
C THR A 631 -18.65 -14.61 -13.25
N THR A 632 -18.91 -15.90 -13.47
CA THR A 632 -19.11 -16.51 -14.79
C THR A 632 -20.43 -16.01 -15.38
N VAL A 633 -20.50 -14.72 -15.73
CA VAL A 633 -21.42 -14.34 -16.80
C VAL A 633 -20.83 -14.96 -18.06
N GLU A 634 -21.60 -15.74 -18.83
CA GLU A 634 -21.16 -16.20 -20.15
C GLU A 634 -20.95 -14.98 -21.04
N LYS A 635 -19.75 -14.39 -20.96
CA LYS A 635 -19.36 -13.25 -21.76
C LYS A 635 -19.18 -13.69 -23.21
N LEU A 636 -19.40 -12.77 -24.14
CA LEU A 636 -19.23 -13.02 -25.56
C LEU A 636 -17.80 -13.51 -25.86
N LYS A 637 -17.69 -14.74 -26.36
CA LYS A 637 -16.42 -15.35 -26.77
C LYS A 637 -15.92 -14.69 -28.05
N VAL A 638 -14.61 -14.54 -28.17
CA VAL A 638 -13.93 -14.05 -29.38
C VAL A 638 -12.82 -15.03 -29.75
N GLU A 639 -12.67 -15.30 -31.04
CA GLU A 639 -11.63 -16.19 -31.56
C GLU A 639 -10.86 -15.51 -32.69
N ILE A 640 -9.55 -15.79 -32.75
CA ILE A 640 -8.71 -15.50 -33.90
C ILE A 640 -8.96 -16.60 -34.94
N THR A 641 -9.53 -16.21 -36.08
CA THR A 641 -9.99 -17.15 -37.11
C THR A 641 -8.91 -17.56 -38.09
N ASN A 642 -7.86 -16.77 -38.25
CA ASN A 642 -6.82 -16.97 -39.26
C ASN A 642 -5.50 -17.52 -38.69
N LYS A 643 -5.55 -18.32 -37.61
CA LYS A 643 -4.34 -18.83 -36.96
C LYS A 643 -3.42 -19.63 -37.89
N ALA A 644 -4.00 -20.38 -38.84
CA ALA A 644 -3.23 -21.13 -39.82
C ALA A 644 -2.41 -20.22 -40.75
N ASP A 645 -2.98 -19.09 -41.16
CA ASP A 645 -2.32 -18.11 -42.02
C ASP A 645 -1.14 -17.40 -41.32
N LEU A 646 -1.12 -17.43 -39.97
CA LEU A 646 -0.15 -16.74 -39.13
C LEU A 646 1.08 -17.59 -38.79
N ASP A 647 1.06 -18.90 -39.06
CA ASP A 647 2.21 -19.79 -38.79
C ASP A 647 3.34 -19.58 -39.80
N GLN A 648 3.07 -18.98 -40.97
CA GLN A 648 4.07 -18.55 -41.95
C GLN A 648 3.60 -17.29 -42.69
N VAL A 649 3.98 -16.11 -42.20
CA VAL A 649 3.67 -14.82 -42.84
C VAL A 649 4.82 -14.40 -43.76
N GLU A 650 4.49 -14.11 -45.02
CA GLU A 650 5.43 -13.49 -45.97
C GLU A 650 5.37 -11.95 -45.82
N GLY A 651 6.48 -11.33 -45.40
CA GLY A 651 6.59 -9.87 -45.26
C GLY A 651 6.69 -9.37 -43.82
N GLU A 652 6.65 -8.04 -43.63
CA GLU A 652 6.78 -7.38 -42.32
C GLU A 652 5.45 -7.21 -41.59
N TYR A 653 4.33 -7.29 -42.29
CA TYR A 653 3.00 -7.02 -41.73
C TYR A 653 2.13 -8.28 -41.74
N PHE A 654 1.26 -8.40 -40.74
CA PHE A 654 0.30 -9.50 -40.61
C PHE A 654 -1.04 -8.98 -40.07
N GLU A 655 -2.12 -9.68 -40.41
CA GLU A 655 -3.47 -9.30 -39.98
C GLU A 655 -4.01 -10.31 -38.95
N ILE A 656 -4.55 -9.83 -37.84
CA ILE A 656 -5.31 -10.64 -36.87
C ILE A 656 -6.80 -10.48 -37.18
N LYS A 657 -7.49 -11.59 -37.48
CA LYS A 657 -8.94 -11.62 -37.77
C LYS A 657 -9.71 -12.21 -36.60
N LEU A 658 -10.45 -11.36 -35.91
CA LEU A 658 -11.31 -11.70 -34.79
C LEU A 658 -12.72 -12.03 -35.26
N ARG A 659 -13.37 -12.98 -34.59
CA ARG A 659 -14.78 -13.31 -34.77
C ARG A 659 -15.44 -13.63 -33.45
N THR A 660 -16.68 -13.23 -33.29
CA THR A 660 -17.53 -13.71 -32.20
C THR A 660 -18.53 -14.74 -32.74
N PRO A 661 -18.76 -15.87 -32.05
CA PRO A 661 -19.78 -16.83 -32.46
C PRO A 661 -21.19 -16.23 -32.44
N LYS A 662 -22.06 -16.70 -33.33
CA LYS A 662 -23.50 -16.39 -33.28
C LYS A 662 -24.13 -17.22 -32.17
N GLY A 663 -24.48 -16.60 -31.04
CA GLY A 663 -25.14 -17.30 -29.94
C GLY A 663 -24.94 -16.62 -28.59
N GLY A 664 -26.01 -16.05 -28.05
CA GLY A 664 -26.12 -15.45 -26.72
C GLY A 664 -27.45 -14.70 -26.64
N GLN A 665 -28.39 -15.14 -25.80
CA GLN A 665 -29.69 -14.47 -25.59
C GLN A 665 -29.70 -13.58 -24.33
N ASP A 666 -28.60 -13.55 -23.58
CA ASP A 666 -28.48 -12.75 -22.36
C ASP A 666 -27.87 -11.37 -22.64
N LEU A 667 -28.32 -10.36 -21.88
CA LEU A 667 -27.98 -8.95 -22.02
C LEU A 667 -26.46 -8.69 -21.97
N PHE A 668 -25.72 -9.56 -21.27
CA PHE A 668 -24.27 -9.47 -21.08
C PHE A 668 -23.43 -10.18 -22.17
N SER A 669 -24.08 -10.83 -23.13
CA SER A 669 -23.46 -11.47 -24.30
C SER A 669 -23.64 -10.67 -25.60
N LEU A 670 -24.21 -9.46 -25.50
CA LEU A 670 -24.59 -8.64 -26.64
C LEU A 670 -23.40 -7.93 -27.29
N GLU A 671 -22.54 -7.32 -26.48
CA GLU A 671 -21.39 -6.54 -26.93
C GLU A 671 -20.24 -6.70 -25.93
N ARG A 672 -19.01 -6.83 -26.41
CA ARG A 672 -17.82 -6.86 -25.57
C ARG A 672 -16.66 -6.12 -26.25
N LYS A 673 -15.84 -5.47 -25.43
CA LYS A 673 -14.69 -4.67 -25.87
C LYS A 673 -13.40 -5.46 -25.70
N TYR A 674 -12.58 -5.43 -26.72
CA TYR A 674 -11.35 -6.19 -26.81
C TYR A 674 -10.17 -5.30 -27.19
N ARG A 675 -8.95 -5.75 -26.86
CA ARG A 675 -7.72 -5.26 -27.50
C ARG A 675 -6.90 -6.43 -27.99
N VAL A 676 -6.15 -6.19 -29.05
CA VAL A 676 -5.09 -7.09 -29.50
C VAL A 676 -3.75 -6.50 -29.10
N LEU A 677 -2.99 -7.22 -28.28
CA LEU A 677 -1.64 -6.86 -27.87
C LEU A 677 -0.64 -7.77 -28.58
N ILE A 678 0.48 -7.21 -29.05
CA ILE A 678 1.55 -7.92 -29.75
C ILE A 678 2.82 -7.87 -28.90
N TYR A 679 3.39 -9.04 -28.65
CA TYR A 679 4.60 -9.21 -27.85
C TYR A 679 5.74 -9.82 -28.66
N ALA A 680 6.96 -9.34 -28.44
CA ALA A 680 8.20 -10.01 -28.84
C ALA A 680 8.93 -10.48 -27.58
N GLY A 681 8.83 -11.79 -27.29
CA GLY A 681 9.24 -12.30 -25.98
C GLY A 681 8.32 -11.75 -24.87
N GLU A 682 8.88 -10.97 -23.95
CA GLU A 682 8.16 -10.34 -22.83
C GLU A 682 7.81 -8.86 -23.09
N GLU A 683 8.35 -8.26 -24.16
CA GLU A 683 8.14 -6.85 -24.48
C GLU A 683 6.89 -6.66 -25.35
N GLU A 684 5.96 -5.81 -24.92
CA GLU A 684 4.83 -5.37 -25.75
C GLU A 684 5.34 -4.42 -26.82
N ILE A 685 5.28 -4.84 -28.09
CA ILE A 685 5.77 -4.05 -29.23
C ILE A 685 4.65 -3.29 -29.94
N ALA A 686 3.38 -3.70 -29.78
CA ALA A 686 2.23 -3.00 -30.34
C ALA A 686 0.92 -3.36 -29.63
N SER A 687 -0.07 -2.46 -29.71
CA SER A 687 -1.43 -2.71 -29.26
C SER A 687 -2.46 -2.06 -30.17
N SER A 688 -3.65 -2.65 -30.25
CA SER A 688 -4.78 -2.09 -30.99
C SER A 688 -5.52 -1.01 -30.22
N ASP A 689 -6.33 -0.24 -30.95
CA ASP A 689 -7.49 0.45 -30.40
C ASP A 689 -8.47 -0.53 -29.73
N VAL A 690 -9.42 0.01 -28.96
CA VAL A 690 -10.50 -0.79 -28.38
C VAL A 690 -11.45 -1.24 -29.48
N ILE A 691 -11.64 -2.55 -29.59
CA ILE A 691 -12.50 -3.21 -30.57
C ILE A 691 -13.78 -3.65 -29.86
N SER A 692 -14.90 -2.95 -30.07
CA SER A 692 -16.23 -3.46 -29.68
C SER A 692 -16.73 -4.44 -30.74
N LEU A 693 -17.13 -5.66 -30.33
CA LEU A 693 -17.85 -6.60 -31.21
C LEU A 693 -19.15 -7.04 -30.56
N GLU A 694 -20.20 -7.16 -31.37
CA GLU A 694 -21.45 -7.81 -31.00
C GLU A 694 -21.45 -9.30 -31.37
N SER A 695 -22.46 -10.07 -30.93
CA SER A 695 -22.56 -11.49 -31.29
C SER A 695 -22.70 -11.71 -32.81
N GLY A 696 -21.75 -12.46 -33.38
CA GLY A 696 -21.69 -12.74 -34.81
C GLY A 696 -20.85 -11.78 -35.64
N ASP A 697 -20.28 -10.74 -35.02
CA ASP A 697 -19.39 -9.79 -35.66
C ASP A 697 -17.99 -10.36 -35.93
N SER A 698 -17.27 -9.63 -36.77
CA SER A 698 -15.86 -9.88 -37.03
C SER A 698 -15.11 -8.57 -37.19
N ALA A 699 -13.88 -8.52 -36.71
CA ALA A 699 -12.97 -7.39 -36.93
C ALA A 699 -11.61 -7.89 -37.40
N LYS A 700 -10.84 -6.98 -37.99
CA LYS A 700 -9.46 -7.25 -38.38
C LYS A 700 -8.57 -6.07 -38.00
N ARG A 701 -7.34 -6.37 -37.60
CA ARG A 701 -6.30 -5.38 -37.29
C ARG A 701 -4.97 -5.86 -37.85
N GLU A 702 -4.24 -4.94 -38.46
CA GLU A 702 -2.92 -5.19 -39.03
C GLU A 702 -1.85 -4.74 -38.05
N PHE A 703 -0.79 -5.53 -37.94
CA PHE A 703 0.38 -5.30 -37.08
C PHE A 703 1.66 -5.57 -37.87
N SER A 704 2.79 -5.12 -37.33
CA SER A 704 4.11 -5.42 -37.89
C SER A 704 4.92 -6.30 -36.93
N PHE A 705 5.90 -7.03 -37.45
CA PHE A 705 6.84 -7.77 -36.63
C PHE A 705 7.81 -6.85 -35.86
N ASP A 706 7.90 -5.56 -36.22
CA ASP A 706 8.86 -4.59 -35.70
C ASP A 706 10.31 -5.13 -35.74
N GLY A 707 10.65 -5.80 -36.85
CA GLY A 707 11.96 -6.43 -37.05
C GLY A 707 12.16 -7.80 -36.37
N ASN A 708 11.19 -8.31 -35.61
CA ASN A 708 11.27 -9.63 -34.98
C ASN A 708 10.98 -10.78 -35.97
N LYS A 709 11.48 -11.99 -35.69
CA LYS A 709 11.19 -13.19 -36.50
C LYS A 709 9.91 -13.91 -36.06
N GLU A 710 9.54 -13.72 -34.81
CA GLU A 710 8.41 -14.36 -34.16
C GLU A 710 7.83 -13.37 -33.15
N VAL A 711 6.49 -13.26 -33.13
CA VAL A 711 5.74 -12.43 -32.20
C VAL A 711 4.51 -13.19 -31.71
N HIS A 712 3.93 -12.75 -30.60
CA HIS A 712 2.73 -13.32 -30.00
C HIS A 712 1.61 -12.28 -30.00
N ALA A 713 0.50 -12.59 -30.67
CA ALA A 713 -0.70 -11.77 -30.61
C ALA A 713 -1.66 -12.32 -29.55
N GLN A 714 -2.18 -11.45 -28.69
CA GLN A 714 -3.09 -11.76 -27.60
C GLN A 714 -4.35 -10.92 -27.72
N VAL A 715 -5.51 -11.53 -27.57
CA VAL A 715 -6.80 -10.85 -27.47
C VAL A 715 -7.19 -10.83 -26.00
N ILE A 716 -7.34 -9.63 -25.45
CA ILE A 716 -7.78 -9.42 -24.08
C ILE A 716 -9.10 -8.66 -24.04
N ASP A 717 -9.86 -8.85 -22.97
CA ASP A 717 -10.96 -7.97 -22.59
C ASP A 717 -10.41 -6.58 -22.23
N ASP A 718 -10.99 -5.52 -22.78
CA ASP A 718 -10.52 -4.16 -22.50
C ASP A 718 -10.78 -3.72 -21.04
N GLU A 719 -11.89 -4.16 -20.45
CA GLU A 719 -12.30 -3.77 -19.10
C GLU A 719 -11.66 -4.68 -18.04
N THR A 720 -11.79 -6.00 -18.20
CA THR A 720 -11.32 -6.96 -17.19
C THR A 720 -9.88 -7.37 -17.37
N LYS A 721 -9.27 -7.12 -18.54
CA LYS A 721 -7.94 -7.62 -18.93
C LYS A 721 -7.85 -9.15 -18.95
N GLU A 722 -8.99 -9.82 -18.98
CA GLU A 722 -9.13 -11.27 -19.13
C GLU A 722 -8.58 -11.69 -20.50
N TYR A 723 -7.79 -12.75 -20.55
CA TYR A 723 -7.26 -13.29 -21.80
C TYR A 723 -8.29 -14.17 -22.51
N LEU A 724 -8.47 -13.94 -23.81
CA LEU A 724 -9.59 -14.52 -24.56
C LEU A 724 -9.12 -15.43 -25.69
N ASP A 725 -8.11 -15.00 -26.44
CA ASP A 725 -7.49 -15.84 -27.45
C ASP A 725 -6.06 -15.39 -27.74
N LYS A 726 -5.25 -16.24 -28.37
CA LYS A 726 -3.89 -15.92 -28.79
C LYS A 726 -3.46 -16.71 -30.00
N VAL A 727 -2.40 -16.23 -30.63
CA VAL A 727 -1.71 -16.91 -31.72
C VAL A 727 -0.24 -16.49 -31.78
N LYS A 728 0.62 -17.48 -32.03
CA LYS A 728 2.02 -17.23 -32.38
C LYS A 728 2.10 -16.91 -33.87
N VAL A 729 2.74 -15.81 -34.22
CA VAL A 729 2.91 -15.35 -35.59
C VAL A 729 4.38 -15.48 -35.97
N LYS A 730 4.69 -16.19 -37.05
CA LYS A 730 6.07 -16.40 -37.50
C LYS A 730 6.31 -15.78 -38.86
N LYS A 731 7.41 -15.05 -38.96
CA LYS A 731 7.86 -14.47 -40.22
C LYS A 731 8.58 -15.54 -41.04
N SER A 732 8.11 -15.76 -42.26
CA SER A 732 8.76 -16.67 -43.19
C SER A 732 10.16 -16.18 -43.55
N SER A 733 11.09 -17.13 -43.70
CA SER A 733 12.46 -16.88 -44.18
C SER A 733 12.61 -17.11 -45.68
N SER A 734 11.49 -17.32 -46.41
CA SER A 734 11.45 -17.35 -47.86
C SER A 734 12.05 -16.07 -48.43
N ARG A 735 13.07 -16.20 -49.28
CA ARG A 735 13.67 -15.09 -50.02
C ARG A 735 12.58 -14.38 -50.82
N ASP A 736 12.40 -13.09 -50.57
CA ASP A 736 11.59 -12.18 -51.38
C ASP A 736 12.04 -12.26 -52.85
N LEU A 737 11.23 -12.92 -53.69
CA LEU A 737 11.46 -13.08 -55.13
C LEU A 737 10.77 -11.95 -55.93
N GLY A 738 10.36 -10.86 -55.27
CA GLY A 738 9.65 -9.71 -55.84
C GLY A 738 10.51 -8.77 -56.72
N GLY A 739 11.41 -9.32 -57.56
CA GLY A 739 12.31 -8.55 -58.41
C GLY A 739 12.61 -9.15 -59.79
N LEU A 740 11.80 -10.09 -60.27
CA LEU A 740 11.87 -10.61 -61.64
C LEU A 740 10.48 -10.65 -62.27
N LEU A 741 9.99 -9.48 -62.67
CA LEU A 741 9.04 -9.29 -63.78
C LEU A 741 9.25 -7.91 -64.40
#